data_AF-A0A0E0F0E1-F1
#
_entry.id   AF-A0A0E0F0E1-F1
#
_cell.length_a   1.000
_cell.length_b   1.000
_cell.length_c   1.000
_cell.angle_alpha   90.00
_cell.angle_beta   90.00
_cell.angle_gamma   90.00
#
_symmetry.space_group_name_H-M   'P 1'
#
loop_
_entity.id
_entity.type
_entity.pdbx_description
1 polymer ?
#
loop_
_entity_poly.entity_id
_entity_poly.type
_entity_poly.pdbx_seq_one_letter_code
_entity_poly.pdbx_strand_id
1 'polypeptide(L)'
;MGRLVATLLVLCLIPPTMCSLAAAHDDLRRGLERATRGRLLADATPAAGGAAVVPIRWSPPYYVANFTIGTPPQPASAIVDVAGELVWTQCSACRRCFKQDLPLFVTNASSTFKPEPCGTAVCDSIPTRSCSGGVCSYQGPPTQLGGNTSGFAATDTFAIGTATARLAFGCVVASDIDTMDGPSGFIGLGRTPWSLVAQMKLTRFSYCLSPRNTGKSSRLFLGSSAKLAGGEITTSTAPFIKTSPDDDGSNYYLLSLDAIRAGNTTIATAQSGGILVMHTVSPFSLLVDSAYRAFKKAVTEAVGGAAAPPMATPPQPFDLCFKKAAGFSRATAPDLVFTFQGGGAALTVPPAKYLIDVGEEKDTACAAILSMARLNRTGLEGVWSSPTARPGGVTVPVHFSQAFYVVNLTIGTPPQPVSAIIDIGGELVWTQCAQHCRRCFKQDLPLFDTNASSTFRPEPCGGAVCESIPTRSCAGDGGGACGYEASTSFGRTVGRIGTDAVAIGTAATARLAFGCAVASEMDTMWGSSGSVGLGRTNLSLAAQMNAAAFSYCLAPPDTGKSSALFLGASAKLAGAGKGAGTTPFVKTSTPPNSGLSRSYLLRLEAIRAGNATIAMPQSGNTIMVSTATPVTALVDSVYRDLRKAVADAVGAAPVPPPVQNYDLCFPKASASGGAPDLVLAFQGGAEMTVPVSSYLFDAGNDTACVAILGSPALGGVSILGSLQQVNIHLLFDLDKETISFEPADCSALS
;
A
#
# COMPACT_ATOMS: atom_id res chain seq x y z
N MET A 1 -4.09 7.49 39.68
CA MET A 1 -3.63 6.42 40.59
C MET A 1 -3.02 5.31 39.75
N GLY A 2 -1.98 4.68 40.30
CA GLY A 2 -0.99 3.84 39.62
C GLY A 2 -1.51 2.66 38.83
N ARG A 3 -0.67 2.07 37.97
CA ARG A 3 0.23 0.91 38.25
C ARG A 3 -0.26 -0.25 37.34
N LEU A 4 0.49 -1.28 36.93
CA LEU A 4 1.80 -1.83 37.29
C LEU A 4 2.28 -2.75 36.15
N VAL A 5 3.60 -2.93 36.14
CA VAL A 5 4.51 -3.81 35.39
C VAL A 5 4.19 -5.31 35.51
N ALA A 6 4.53 -6.13 34.50
CA ALA A 6 5.14 -7.46 34.68
C ALA A 6 5.78 -8.03 33.38
N THR A 7 7.09 -8.27 33.45
CA THR A 7 8.01 -8.92 32.50
C THR A 7 7.97 -10.45 32.63
N LEU A 8 8.33 -11.25 31.60
CA LEU A 8 9.12 -12.50 31.80
C LEU A 8 9.73 -13.10 30.50
N LEU A 9 11.01 -13.50 30.60
CA LEU A 9 11.86 -14.26 29.66
C LEU A 9 11.39 -15.72 29.47
N VAL A 10 11.85 -16.44 28.42
CA VAL A 10 12.59 -17.74 28.51
C VAL A 10 13.36 -18.06 27.20
N LEU A 11 14.59 -18.60 27.39
CA LEU A 11 15.58 -19.09 26.42
C LEU A 11 15.10 -20.23 25.50
N CYS A 12 15.70 -20.35 24.30
CA CYS A 12 16.23 -21.65 23.87
C CYS A 12 17.36 -21.54 22.83
N LEU A 13 18.23 -22.55 22.89
CA LEU A 13 19.58 -22.65 22.35
C LEU A 13 19.59 -23.05 20.86
N ILE A 14 20.51 -22.41 20.12
CA ILE A 14 21.05 -22.82 18.80
C ILE A 14 21.65 -24.28 18.93
N PRO A 15 21.96 -25.08 17.87
CA PRO A 15 22.44 -24.57 16.58
C PRO A 15 22.13 -25.45 15.33
N PRO A 16 22.68 -25.15 14.14
CA PRO A 16 21.96 -24.97 12.89
C PRO A 16 22.51 -25.95 11.83
N THR A 17 22.06 -25.84 10.58
CA THR A 17 22.81 -26.05 9.31
C THR A 17 21.75 -26.18 8.20
N MET A 18 21.47 -25.11 7.45
CA MET A 18 22.23 -24.56 6.33
C MET A 18 21.66 -25.02 4.99
N CYS A 19 21.54 -24.00 4.12
CA CYS A 19 21.51 -24.03 2.66
C CYS A 19 20.15 -24.24 1.97
N SER A 20 19.80 -23.51 0.90
CA SER A 20 20.26 -22.27 0.25
C SER A 20 19.58 -22.20 -1.13
N LEU A 21 19.35 -20.97 -1.62
CA LEU A 21 19.15 -20.53 -3.03
C LEU A 21 17.77 -20.76 -3.69
N ALA A 22 17.26 -19.92 -4.62
CA ALA A 22 17.35 -18.49 -4.95
C ALA A 22 16.49 -18.26 -6.22
N ALA A 23 15.85 -17.08 -6.32
CA ALA A 23 15.47 -16.31 -7.54
C ALA A 23 14.41 -16.85 -8.55
N ALA A 24 13.33 -16.06 -8.74
CA ALA A 24 12.89 -15.54 -10.05
C ALA A 24 11.72 -14.54 -9.87
N HIS A 25 11.85 -13.29 -10.32
CA HIS A 25 10.76 -12.42 -10.79
C HIS A 25 11.35 -11.18 -11.48
N ASP A 26 11.58 -11.26 -12.80
CA ASP A 26 11.01 -10.34 -13.79
C ASP A 26 11.34 -10.84 -15.21
N ASP A 27 10.52 -11.76 -15.74
CA ASP A 27 10.49 -12.05 -17.19
C ASP A 27 9.11 -12.51 -17.68
N LEU A 28 8.02 -11.98 -17.10
CA LEU A 28 6.66 -12.48 -17.35
C LEU A 28 5.68 -11.46 -17.94
N ARG A 29 6.16 -10.35 -18.52
CA ARG A 29 5.27 -9.37 -19.20
C ARG A 29 5.32 -9.41 -20.72
N ARG A 30 6.29 -10.09 -21.35
CA ARG A 30 6.29 -10.33 -22.82
C ARG A 30 5.77 -11.71 -23.24
N GLY A 31 5.53 -12.63 -22.30
CA GLY A 31 4.86 -13.90 -22.55
C GLY A 31 3.33 -13.86 -22.38
N LEU A 32 2.82 -12.93 -21.57
CA LEU A 32 1.40 -12.90 -21.15
C LEU A 32 0.44 -12.34 -22.21
N GLU A 33 0.94 -11.56 -23.18
CA GLU A 33 0.12 -11.06 -24.30
C GLU A 33 -0.17 -12.12 -25.38
N ARG A 34 0.41 -13.33 -25.29
CA ARG A 34 0.05 -14.48 -26.15
C ARG A 34 -0.85 -15.52 -25.46
N ALA A 35 -1.12 -15.39 -24.17
CA ALA A 35 -1.90 -16.39 -23.41
C ALA A 35 -3.38 -16.02 -23.19
N THR A 36 -3.85 -14.86 -23.65
CA THR A 36 -5.28 -14.52 -23.70
C THR A 36 -5.94 -15.09 -24.96
N ARG A 37 -6.20 -16.41 -24.97
CA ARG A 37 -7.42 -17.04 -25.55
C ARG A 37 -7.30 -18.56 -25.52
N GLY A 38 -8.00 -19.18 -24.57
CA GLY A 38 -8.45 -20.56 -24.69
C GLY A 38 -7.58 -21.62 -24.03
N ARG A 39 -8.27 -22.49 -23.27
CA ARG A 39 -7.83 -23.80 -22.75
C ARG A 39 -6.97 -23.81 -21.48
N LEU A 40 -7.58 -23.48 -20.34
CA LEU A 40 -7.47 -24.34 -19.16
C LEU A 40 -8.57 -25.41 -19.25
N LEU A 41 -8.30 -26.46 -20.03
CA LEU A 41 -9.04 -27.71 -19.93
C LEU A 41 -8.36 -28.55 -18.84
N ALA A 42 -8.67 -28.26 -17.58
CA ALA A 42 -8.78 -29.36 -16.65
C ALA A 42 -10.02 -30.15 -17.08
N ASP A 43 -9.88 -31.45 -17.32
CA ASP A 43 -10.98 -32.39 -17.53
C ASP A 43 -11.80 -32.51 -16.23
N ALA A 44 -12.50 -31.44 -15.88
CA ALA A 44 -13.71 -31.51 -15.11
C ALA A 44 -14.84 -31.71 -16.13
N THR A 45 -15.29 -32.95 -16.27
CA THR A 45 -16.66 -33.24 -16.68
C THR A 45 -17.49 -33.41 -15.40
N PRO A 46 -18.02 -32.33 -14.77
CA PRO A 46 -19.20 -32.50 -13.96
C PRO A 46 -20.32 -32.98 -14.87
N ALA A 47 -21.17 -33.87 -14.37
CA ALA A 47 -22.45 -34.17 -15.00
C ALA A 47 -23.13 -32.86 -15.43
N ALA A 48 -23.66 -32.85 -16.65
CA ALA A 48 -24.24 -31.69 -17.32
C ALA A 48 -25.04 -30.77 -16.37
N GLY A 49 -24.59 -29.52 -16.18
CA GLY A 49 -25.37 -28.47 -15.52
C GLY A 49 -24.82 -27.86 -14.23
N GLY A 50 -23.70 -28.34 -13.68
CA GLY A 50 -22.92 -27.65 -12.62
C GLY A 50 -23.68 -27.28 -11.35
N ALA A 51 -24.83 -27.91 -11.10
CA ALA A 51 -25.70 -27.64 -9.96
C ALA A 51 -25.23 -28.42 -8.75
N ALA A 52 -24.88 -27.72 -7.66
CA ALA A 52 -24.58 -28.37 -6.39
C ALA A 52 -25.27 -27.68 -5.22
N VAL A 53 -25.66 -28.45 -4.22
CA VAL A 53 -26.12 -27.93 -2.93
C VAL A 53 -25.18 -28.45 -1.85
N VAL A 54 -24.50 -27.54 -1.18
CA VAL A 54 -23.51 -27.84 -0.14
C VAL A 54 -24.11 -27.46 1.21
N PRO A 55 -24.34 -28.43 2.11
CA PRO A 55 -24.73 -28.14 3.48
C PRO A 55 -23.60 -27.38 4.19
N ILE A 56 -23.97 -26.26 4.83
CA ILE A 56 -23.06 -25.46 5.64
C ILE A 56 -23.59 -25.48 7.07
N ARG A 57 -22.71 -25.66 8.04
CA ARG A 57 -23.06 -25.57 9.46
C ARG A 57 -22.28 -24.46 10.14
N TRP A 58 -22.87 -23.90 11.18
CA TRP A 58 -22.17 -23.02 12.11
C TRP A 58 -21.26 -23.88 13.00
N SER A 59 -19.96 -23.60 12.95
CA SER A 59 -18.92 -24.16 13.81
C SER A 59 -18.18 -22.97 14.41
N PRO A 60 -18.57 -22.48 15.60
CA PRO A 60 -18.13 -21.19 16.12
C PRO A 60 -16.60 -21.01 16.01
N PRO A 61 -16.11 -19.87 15.49
CA PRO A 61 -16.85 -18.69 15.00
C PRO A 61 -17.18 -18.70 13.49
N TYR A 62 -17.03 -19.82 12.78
CA TYR A 62 -17.08 -19.89 11.31
C TYR A 62 -18.28 -20.68 10.76
N TYR A 63 -18.56 -20.45 9.47
CA TYR A 63 -19.42 -21.32 8.69
C TYR A 63 -18.56 -22.30 7.89
N VAL A 64 -18.83 -23.59 8.08
CA VAL A 64 -17.98 -24.67 7.57
C VAL A 64 -18.80 -25.64 6.72
N ALA A 65 -18.15 -26.20 5.71
CA ALA A 65 -18.68 -27.26 4.87
C ALA A 65 -17.84 -28.53 5.04
N ASN A 66 -18.51 -29.66 5.21
CA ASN A 66 -17.86 -30.96 5.16
C ASN A 66 -17.86 -31.48 3.72
N PHE A 67 -16.79 -32.16 3.34
CA PHE A 67 -16.60 -32.77 2.03
C PHE A 67 -15.69 -33.99 2.14
N THR A 68 -15.48 -34.69 1.03
CA THR A 68 -14.51 -35.79 0.98
C THR A 68 -13.51 -35.61 -0.16
N ILE A 69 -12.31 -36.12 0.03
CA ILE A 69 -11.20 -36.07 -0.93
C ILE A 69 -10.68 -37.50 -1.16
N GLY A 70 -10.44 -37.85 -2.42
CA GLY A 70 -9.75 -39.07 -2.79
C GLY A 70 -10.62 -40.30 -3.04
N THR A 71 -9.95 -41.39 -3.43
CA THR A 71 -10.57 -42.70 -3.69
C THR A 71 -9.75 -43.81 -3.02
N PRO A 72 -10.22 -44.44 -1.93
CA PRO A 72 -11.51 -44.21 -1.27
C PRO A 72 -11.65 -42.81 -0.65
N PRO A 73 -12.89 -42.29 -0.50
CA PRO A 73 -13.13 -40.95 0.04
C PRO A 73 -12.65 -40.79 1.48
N GLN A 74 -11.83 -39.77 1.73
CA GLN A 74 -11.37 -39.36 3.06
C GLN A 74 -12.11 -38.09 3.50
N PRO A 75 -12.60 -38.01 4.76
CA PRO A 75 -13.38 -36.88 5.22
C PRO A 75 -12.53 -35.63 5.47
N ALA A 76 -13.03 -34.47 5.06
CA ALA A 76 -12.44 -33.16 5.32
C ALA A 76 -13.53 -32.13 5.67
N SER A 77 -13.12 -31.05 6.32
CA SER A 77 -14.00 -29.93 6.72
C SER A 77 -13.27 -28.63 6.49
N ALA A 78 -13.95 -27.62 5.94
CA ALA A 78 -13.31 -26.35 5.65
C ALA A 78 -14.22 -25.15 5.90
N ILE A 79 -13.61 -24.03 6.27
CA ILE A 79 -14.28 -22.73 6.33
C ILE A 79 -14.64 -22.31 4.91
N VAL A 80 -15.89 -21.88 4.72
CA VAL A 80 -16.35 -21.35 3.44
C VAL A 80 -15.99 -19.87 3.37
N ASP A 81 -15.11 -19.51 2.44
CA ASP A 81 -14.58 -18.15 2.30
C ASP A 81 -14.94 -17.53 0.95
N VAL A 82 -15.81 -16.52 0.96
CA VAL A 82 -16.25 -15.80 -0.25
C VAL A 82 -15.14 -15.01 -0.93
N ALA A 83 -14.13 -14.55 -0.17
CA ALA A 83 -12.96 -13.88 -0.74
C ALA A 83 -11.74 -14.80 -0.86
N GLY A 84 -11.84 -16.02 -0.32
CA GLY A 84 -10.74 -16.97 -0.29
C GLY A 84 -10.32 -17.41 -1.70
N GLU A 85 -9.02 -17.47 -1.92
CA GLU A 85 -8.42 -17.71 -3.23
C GLU A 85 -8.15 -19.18 -3.54
N LEU A 86 -8.13 -20.06 -2.53
CA LEU A 86 -7.66 -21.44 -2.68
C LEU A 86 -8.58 -22.42 -1.93
N VAL A 87 -8.69 -23.64 -2.46
CA VAL A 87 -9.17 -24.81 -1.70
C VAL A 87 -7.95 -25.52 -1.11
N TRP A 88 -7.93 -25.78 0.19
CA TRP A 88 -6.83 -26.51 0.83
C TRP A 88 -7.23 -27.24 2.11
N THR A 89 -6.42 -28.24 2.47
CA THR A 89 -6.55 -29.02 3.72
C THR A 89 -5.17 -29.42 4.26
N GLN A 90 -5.08 -29.79 5.54
CA GLN A 90 -3.84 -30.34 6.11
C GLN A 90 -3.66 -31.83 5.75
N CYS A 91 -2.44 -32.18 5.35
CA CYS A 91 -2.10 -33.50 4.88
C CYS A 91 -1.23 -34.27 5.88
N SER A 92 -1.22 -35.60 5.80
CA SER A 92 -0.52 -36.49 6.74
C SER A 92 1.00 -36.31 6.77
N ALA A 93 1.58 -35.69 5.73
CA ALA A 93 2.98 -35.30 5.69
C ALA A 93 3.29 -34.07 6.57
N CYS A 94 2.29 -33.52 7.26
CA CYS A 94 2.47 -32.31 8.03
C CYS A 94 3.35 -32.50 9.26
N ARG A 95 4.32 -31.59 9.41
CA ARG A 95 5.29 -31.59 10.51
C ARG A 95 4.94 -30.58 11.61
N ARG A 96 4.29 -29.48 11.23
CA ARG A 96 3.83 -28.41 12.13
C ARG A 96 2.45 -27.98 11.68
N CYS A 97 1.40 -28.45 12.34
CA CYS A 97 0.02 -28.22 11.95
C CYS A 97 -0.84 -27.91 13.17
N PHE A 98 -1.90 -27.13 12.97
CA PHE A 98 -2.90 -26.92 14.01
C PHE A 98 -3.78 -28.16 14.17
N LYS A 99 -4.39 -28.29 15.34
CA LYS A 99 -5.33 -29.37 15.61
C LYS A 99 -6.62 -29.18 14.81
N GLN A 100 -7.08 -30.24 14.18
CA GLN A 100 -8.36 -30.33 13.47
C GLN A 100 -9.20 -31.50 14.02
N ASP A 101 -10.52 -31.46 13.82
CA ASP A 101 -11.47 -32.45 14.32
C ASP A 101 -11.46 -33.75 13.51
N LEU A 102 -11.28 -33.63 12.19
CA LEU A 102 -11.22 -34.76 11.27
C LEU A 102 -9.77 -35.20 11.04
N PRO A 103 -9.49 -36.45 10.65
CA PRO A 103 -8.13 -36.91 10.35
C PRO A 103 -7.45 -36.09 9.24
N LEU A 104 -6.12 -36.00 9.27
CA LEU A 104 -5.33 -35.42 8.18
C LEU A 104 -5.53 -36.20 6.89
N PHE A 105 -5.50 -35.52 5.75
CA PHE A 105 -5.60 -36.18 4.45
C PHE A 105 -4.35 -37.02 4.14
N VAL A 106 -4.53 -38.31 3.95
CA VAL A 106 -3.46 -39.27 3.68
C VAL A 106 -3.30 -39.45 2.16
N THR A 107 -2.26 -38.86 1.59
CA THR A 107 -2.09 -38.78 0.12
C THR A 107 -1.95 -40.15 -0.54
N ASN A 108 -1.17 -41.06 0.05
CA ASN A 108 -0.94 -42.41 -0.50
C ASN A 108 -2.12 -43.39 -0.32
N ALA A 109 -3.12 -43.01 0.46
CA ALA A 109 -4.34 -43.80 0.63
C ALA A 109 -5.37 -43.53 -0.48
N SER A 110 -5.17 -42.50 -1.30
CA SER A 110 -6.05 -42.18 -2.42
C SER A 110 -5.44 -42.63 -3.75
N SER A 111 -6.14 -43.50 -4.46
CA SER A 111 -5.78 -43.95 -5.82
C SER A 111 -5.98 -42.88 -6.90
N THR A 112 -6.75 -41.82 -6.62
CA THR A 112 -6.99 -40.70 -7.55
C THR A 112 -6.12 -39.48 -7.28
N PHE A 113 -5.35 -39.50 -6.19
CA PHE A 113 -4.40 -38.45 -5.82
C PHE A 113 -3.28 -38.37 -6.86
N LYS A 114 -3.03 -37.16 -7.35
CA LYS A 114 -1.89 -36.84 -8.21
C LYS A 114 -1.20 -35.59 -7.68
N PRO A 115 0.08 -35.67 -7.27
CA PRO A 115 0.84 -34.45 -6.98
C PRO A 115 0.95 -33.63 -8.27
N GLU A 116 0.84 -32.31 -8.15
CA GLU A 116 0.88 -31.43 -9.31
C GLU A 116 2.32 -31.31 -9.82
N PRO A 117 2.61 -31.68 -11.08
CA PRO A 117 3.95 -31.53 -11.65
C PRO A 117 4.34 -30.07 -11.84
N CYS A 118 5.65 -29.80 -11.82
CA CYS A 118 6.18 -28.50 -12.21
C CYS A 118 5.98 -28.19 -13.70
N GLY A 119 5.80 -26.89 -14.02
CA GLY A 119 5.60 -26.41 -15.40
C GLY A 119 4.22 -26.68 -15.99
N THR A 120 3.27 -27.15 -15.18
CA THR A 120 1.86 -27.20 -15.57
C THR A 120 1.24 -25.81 -15.43
N ALA A 121 0.22 -25.50 -16.25
CA ALA A 121 -0.49 -24.24 -16.15
C ALA A 121 -1.15 -24.04 -14.77
N VAL A 122 -1.53 -25.14 -14.11
CA VAL A 122 -1.94 -25.15 -12.72
C VAL A 122 -0.76 -24.67 -11.88
N CYS A 123 0.36 -25.40 -11.78
CA CYS A 123 1.52 -24.95 -11.00
C CYS A 123 1.94 -23.51 -11.30
N ASP A 124 2.00 -23.12 -12.57
CA ASP A 124 2.44 -21.80 -13.03
C ASP A 124 1.52 -20.64 -12.64
N SER A 125 0.31 -20.92 -12.21
CA SER A 125 -0.63 -19.91 -11.71
C SER A 125 -0.58 -19.71 -10.20
N ILE A 126 0.26 -20.44 -9.45
CA ILE A 126 0.57 -20.12 -8.04
C ILE A 126 1.69 -19.07 -8.03
N PRO A 127 1.47 -17.89 -7.41
CA PRO A 127 2.49 -16.84 -7.33
C PRO A 127 3.73 -17.26 -6.54
N THR A 128 3.55 -17.97 -5.43
CA THR A 128 4.62 -18.39 -4.49
C THR A 128 5.16 -19.79 -4.79
N ARG A 129 5.01 -20.25 -6.03
CA ARG A 129 5.36 -21.62 -6.39
C ARG A 129 6.86 -21.83 -6.27
N SER A 130 7.22 -23.01 -5.81
CA SER A 130 8.58 -23.52 -5.86
C SER A 130 8.53 -24.96 -6.35
N CYS A 131 9.62 -25.44 -6.90
CA CYS A 131 9.70 -26.78 -7.46
C CYS A 131 10.72 -27.58 -6.69
N SER A 132 10.25 -28.67 -6.07
CA SER A 132 11.11 -29.61 -5.34
C SER A 132 10.78 -31.03 -5.77
N GLY A 133 11.78 -31.78 -6.25
CA GLY A 133 11.58 -33.15 -6.74
C GLY A 133 10.60 -33.27 -7.91
N GLY A 134 10.42 -32.21 -8.71
CA GLY A 134 9.45 -32.17 -9.83
C GLY A 134 8.00 -31.94 -9.42
N VAL A 135 7.72 -31.73 -8.12
CA VAL A 135 6.38 -31.45 -7.58
C VAL A 135 6.25 -29.96 -7.25
N CYS A 136 5.10 -29.39 -7.60
CA CYS A 136 4.75 -28.01 -7.36
C CYS A 136 4.48 -27.77 -5.87
N SER A 137 5.40 -27.09 -5.20
CA SER A 137 5.30 -26.63 -3.82
C SER A 137 4.87 -25.18 -3.77
N TYR A 138 4.27 -24.75 -2.66
CA TYR A 138 3.85 -23.35 -2.48
C TYR A 138 4.00 -22.92 -1.03
N GLN A 139 4.20 -21.62 -0.84
CA GLN A 139 4.05 -20.96 0.43
C GLN A 139 2.82 -20.05 0.37
N GLY A 140 1.75 -20.44 1.05
CA GLY A 140 0.54 -19.63 1.12
C GLY A 140 0.82 -18.30 1.80
N PRO A 141 0.16 -17.21 1.36
CA PRO A 141 0.22 -15.94 2.09
C PRO A 141 -0.29 -16.13 3.53
N PRO A 142 -0.02 -15.18 4.45
CA PRO A 142 -0.63 -15.18 5.77
C PRO A 142 -2.13 -15.38 5.64
N THR A 143 -2.65 -16.44 6.27
CA THR A 143 -4.09 -16.70 6.22
C THR A 143 -4.80 -15.68 7.10
N GLN A 144 -6.07 -15.43 6.81
CA GLN A 144 -6.89 -14.48 7.58
C GLN A 144 -7.15 -14.90 9.03
N LEU A 145 -6.52 -15.98 9.51
CA LEU A 145 -6.59 -16.46 10.88
C LEU A 145 -5.28 -16.22 11.66
N GLY A 146 -4.26 -15.59 11.06
CA GLY A 146 -2.92 -15.58 11.65
C GLY A 146 -2.06 -16.71 11.10
N GLY A 147 -0.84 -16.41 10.64
CA GLY A 147 0.16 -17.42 10.28
C GLY A 147 0.15 -17.87 8.82
N ASN A 148 1.30 -18.38 8.38
CA ASN A 148 1.52 -18.82 7.01
C ASN A 148 1.22 -20.32 6.89
N THR A 149 0.84 -20.75 5.70
CA THR A 149 0.76 -22.18 5.36
C THR A 149 1.77 -22.50 4.26
N SER A 150 2.30 -23.71 4.23
CA SER A 150 3.13 -24.19 3.13
C SER A 150 2.84 -25.65 2.86
N GLY A 151 2.96 -26.04 1.60
CA GLY A 151 2.44 -27.30 1.11
C GLY A 151 2.85 -27.57 -0.32
N PHE A 152 2.22 -28.56 -0.92
CA PHE A 152 2.30 -28.81 -2.34
C PHE A 152 0.91 -28.81 -2.96
N ALA A 153 0.84 -28.38 -4.21
CA ALA A 153 -0.36 -28.47 -5.00
C ALA A 153 -0.57 -29.93 -5.44
N ALA A 154 -1.81 -30.36 -5.46
CA ALA A 154 -2.19 -31.66 -5.94
C ALA A 154 -3.58 -31.61 -6.56
N THR A 155 -3.90 -32.60 -7.39
CA THR A 155 -5.24 -32.84 -7.91
C THR A 155 -5.79 -34.14 -7.36
N ASP A 156 -7.03 -34.13 -6.88
CA ASP A 156 -7.74 -35.35 -6.48
C ASP A 156 -9.25 -35.22 -6.72
N THR A 157 -10.00 -36.29 -6.50
CA THR A 157 -11.46 -36.36 -6.59
C THR A 157 -12.09 -35.80 -5.33
N PHE A 158 -12.86 -34.73 -5.45
CA PHE A 158 -13.61 -34.12 -4.37
C PHE A 158 -15.09 -34.44 -4.51
N ALA A 159 -15.74 -34.82 -3.41
CA ALA A 159 -17.20 -34.80 -3.31
C ALA A 159 -17.62 -33.71 -2.32
N ILE A 160 -18.25 -32.65 -2.85
CA ILE A 160 -18.67 -31.46 -2.10
C ILE A 160 -20.17 -31.28 -2.30
N GLY A 161 -20.94 -31.49 -1.23
CA GLY A 161 -22.40 -31.50 -1.31
C GLY A 161 -22.90 -32.60 -2.27
N THR A 162 -23.71 -32.22 -3.25
CA THR A 162 -24.26 -33.14 -4.26
C THR A 162 -23.38 -33.28 -5.51
N ALA A 163 -22.21 -32.66 -5.55
CA ALA A 163 -21.33 -32.66 -6.72
C ALA A 163 -20.02 -33.41 -6.46
N THR A 164 -19.52 -34.05 -7.51
CA THR A 164 -18.18 -34.66 -7.55
C THR A 164 -17.38 -34.03 -8.68
N ALA A 165 -16.14 -33.62 -8.39
CA ALA A 165 -15.24 -33.00 -9.36
C ALA A 165 -13.79 -33.33 -9.05
N ARG A 166 -12.92 -33.34 -10.06
CA ARG A 166 -11.47 -33.33 -9.83
C ARG A 166 -11.01 -31.90 -9.63
N LEU A 167 -10.46 -31.60 -8.46
CA LEU A 167 -10.03 -30.26 -8.08
C LEU A 167 -8.54 -30.26 -7.78
N ALA A 168 -7.86 -29.21 -8.23
CA ALA A 168 -6.57 -28.80 -7.71
C ALA A 168 -6.76 -28.17 -6.33
N PHE A 169 -5.91 -28.53 -5.38
CA PHE A 169 -5.98 -28.07 -4.01
C PHE A 169 -4.60 -28.00 -3.37
N GLY A 170 -4.49 -27.19 -2.32
CA GLY A 170 -3.32 -27.12 -1.47
C GLY A 170 -3.30 -28.24 -0.43
N CYS A 171 -2.23 -29.03 -0.41
CA CYS A 171 -1.98 -30.06 0.58
C CYS A 171 -0.94 -29.52 1.57
N VAL A 172 -1.42 -28.99 2.70
CA VAL A 172 -0.60 -28.26 3.68
C VAL A 172 0.23 -29.24 4.51
N VAL A 173 1.53 -28.97 4.62
CA VAL A 173 2.50 -29.77 5.39
C VAL A 173 3.25 -28.97 6.46
N ALA A 174 3.08 -27.66 6.49
CA ALA A 174 3.45 -26.82 7.62
C ALA A 174 2.54 -25.59 7.70
N SER A 175 2.18 -25.19 8.92
CA SER A 175 1.29 -24.08 9.23
C SER A 175 1.72 -23.42 10.53
N ASP A 176 1.76 -22.09 10.53
CA ASP A 176 1.94 -21.26 11.72
C ASP A 176 0.61 -20.72 12.28
N ILE A 177 -0.52 -21.18 11.73
CA ILE A 177 -1.85 -20.94 12.31
C ILE A 177 -1.95 -21.67 13.66
N ASP A 178 -2.37 -20.96 14.72
CA ASP A 178 -2.51 -21.52 16.07
C ASP A 178 -3.71 -22.48 16.19
N THR A 179 -4.88 -22.07 15.68
CA THR A 179 -6.12 -22.88 15.68
C THR A 179 -7.06 -22.42 14.57
N MET A 180 -7.82 -23.37 14.01
CA MET A 180 -8.98 -23.07 13.16
C MET A 180 -10.31 -23.41 13.85
N ASP A 181 -10.28 -23.88 15.09
CA ASP A 181 -11.44 -24.32 15.88
C ASP A 181 -12.20 -25.50 15.24
N GLY A 182 -11.45 -26.46 14.68
CA GLY A 182 -11.95 -27.77 14.22
C GLY A 182 -11.80 -28.07 12.72
N PRO A 183 -12.09 -27.13 11.78
CA PRO A 183 -11.86 -27.31 10.35
C PRO A 183 -10.42 -27.65 9.98
N SER A 184 -10.25 -28.29 8.84
CA SER A 184 -8.97 -28.70 8.26
C SER A 184 -8.37 -27.70 7.26
N GLY A 185 -9.11 -26.66 6.88
CA GLY A 185 -8.66 -25.65 5.91
C GLY A 185 -9.80 -24.77 5.36
N PHE A 186 -9.67 -24.33 4.10
CA PHE A 186 -10.62 -23.41 3.45
C PHE A 186 -11.18 -23.96 2.13
N ILE A 187 -12.41 -23.55 1.83
CA ILE A 187 -13.00 -23.57 0.49
C ILE A 187 -13.13 -22.12 0.04
N GLY A 188 -12.18 -21.66 -0.76
CA GLY A 188 -12.20 -20.35 -1.39
C GLY A 188 -13.21 -20.28 -2.54
N LEU A 189 -14.05 -19.24 -2.54
CA LEU A 189 -15.01 -18.93 -3.59
C LEU A 189 -14.63 -17.67 -4.39
N GLY A 190 -13.42 -17.13 -4.19
CA GLY A 190 -12.90 -15.93 -4.86
C GLY A 190 -12.77 -16.09 -6.38
N ARG A 191 -12.17 -15.09 -7.03
CA ARG A 191 -12.12 -14.99 -8.50
C ARG A 191 -10.82 -15.52 -9.12
N THR A 192 -10.00 -16.20 -8.32
CA THR A 192 -8.76 -16.82 -8.76
C THR A 192 -9.00 -18.14 -9.50
N PRO A 193 -8.06 -18.58 -10.36
CA PRO A 193 -8.15 -19.88 -11.04
C PRO A 193 -8.28 -21.10 -10.10
N TRP A 194 -7.89 -20.94 -8.84
CA TRP A 194 -7.82 -21.98 -7.82
C TRP A 194 -9.02 -22.03 -6.89
N SER A 195 -9.94 -21.08 -7.01
CA SER A 195 -11.17 -21.12 -6.24
C SER A 195 -12.07 -22.25 -6.72
N LEU A 196 -12.96 -22.70 -5.86
CA LEU A 196 -13.99 -23.68 -6.24
C LEU A 196 -14.81 -23.17 -7.44
N VAL A 197 -15.07 -21.86 -7.50
CA VAL A 197 -15.88 -21.22 -8.54
C VAL A 197 -15.21 -21.35 -9.91
N ALA A 198 -13.92 -21.03 -10.02
CA ALA A 198 -13.20 -21.11 -11.28
C ALA A 198 -12.99 -22.57 -11.73
N GLN A 199 -12.56 -23.44 -10.82
CA GLN A 199 -12.27 -24.84 -11.12
C GLN A 199 -13.52 -25.62 -11.57
N MET A 200 -14.68 -25.34 -10.97
CA MET A 200 -15.96 -25.93 -11.35
C MET A 200 -16.66 -25.21 -12.51
N LYS A 201 -16.03 -24.16 -13.09
CA LYS A 201 -16.59 -23.34 -14.19
C LYS A 201 -17.96 -22.77 -13.85
N LEU A 202 -18.15 -22.33 -12.61
CA LEU A 202 -19.40 -21.77 -12.14
C LEU A 202 -19.53 -20.31 -12.61
N THR A 203 -20.71 -19.94 -13.09
CA THR A 203 -21.02 -18.55 -13.45
C THR A 203 -21.73 -17.79 -12.33
N ARG A 204 -22.20 -18.50 -11.29
CA ARG A 204 -22.90 -17.94 -10.13
C ARG A 204 -22.91 -18.93 -8.97
N PHE A 205 -23.01 -18.39 -7.77
CA PHE A 205 -23.32 -19.12 -6.54
C PHE A 205 -24.23 -18.25 -5.65
N SER A 206 -24.94 -18.86 -4.72
CA SER A 206 -25.73 -18.13 -3.71
C SER A 206 -25.69 -18.87 -2.38
N TYR A 207 -25.85 -18.15 -1.28
CA TYR A 207 -25.88 -18.75 0.05
C TYR A 207 -26.88 -18.03 0.95
N CYS A 208 -27.39 -18.77 1.94
CA CYS A 208 -28.23 -18.21 3.00
C CYS A 208 -27.76 -18.77 4.34
N LEU A 209 -27.28 -17.88 5.21
CA LEU A 209 -26.74 -18.25 6.51
C LEU A 209 -27.85 -18.26 7.55
N SER A 210 -28.17 -19.45 8.06
CA SER A 210 -29.09 -19.66 9.16
C SER A 210 -28.60 -18.94 10.42
N PRO A 211 -29.50 -18.45 11.30
CA PRO A 211 -29.07 -17.82 12.55
C PRO A 211 -28.24 -18.78 13.41
N ARG A 212 -27.24 -18.21 14.10
CA ARG A 212 -26.33 -18.92 15.01
C ARG A 212 -27.11 -19.76 16.03
N ASN A 213 -26.58 -20.94 16.36
CA ASN A 213 -27.07 -21.81 17.44
C ASN A 213 -28.53 -22.29 17.31
N THR A 214 -29.12 -22.27 16.11
CA THR A 214 -30.48 -22.79 15.86
C THR A 214 -30.51 -24.28 15.56
N GLY A 215 -29.35 -24.94 15.45
CA GLY A 215 -29.22 -26.33 14.99
C GLY A 215 -29.58 -26.53 13.50
N LYS A 216 -30.00 -25.47 12.79
CA LYS A 216 -30.37 -25.53 11.38
C LYS A 216 -29.15 -25.37 10.49
N SER A 217 -29.03 -26.22 9.48
CA SER A 217 -27.99 -26.09 8.45
C SER A 217 -28.32 -24.96 7.48
N SER A 218 -27.31 -24.16 7.17
CA SER A 218 -27.25 -23.25 6.03
C SER A 218 -27.02 -24.05 4.74
N ARG A 219 -27.19 -23.40 3.59
CA ARG A 219 -26.88 -24.00 2.27
C ARG A 219 -26.11 -23.02 1.40
N LEU A 220 -25.11 -23.55 0.70
CA LEU A 220 -24.45 -22.92 -0.44
C LEU A 220 -24.92 -23.62 -1.71
N PHE A 221 -25.37 -22.83 -2.67
CA PHE A 221 -25.89 -23.28 -3.95
C PHE A 221 -24.91 -22.88 -5.05
N LEU A 222 -24.50 -23.83 -5.87
CA LEU A 222 -23.50 -23.64 -6.92
C LEU A 222 -24.16 -23.79 -8.29
N GLY A 223 -23.73 -22.96 -9.25
CA GLY A 223 -24.11 -23.04 -10.65
C GLY A 223 -25.61 -22.84 -10.87
N SER A 224 -26.26 -23.77 -11.58
CA SER A 224 -27.68 -23.64 -11.92
C SER A 224 -28.63 -23.77 -10.71
N SER A 225 -28.15 -24.32 -9.58
CA SER A 225 -28.88 -24.36 -8.30
C SER A 225 -28.92 -23.01 -7.57
N ALA A 226 -28.06 -22.06 -7.95
CA ALA A 226 -27.94 -20.74 -7.31
C ALA A 226 -29.13 -19.82 -7.64
N LYS A 227 -30.33 -20.21 -7.20
CA LYS A 227 -31.58 -19.48 -7.36
C LYS A 227 -31.93 -18.77 -6.05
N LEU A 228 -32.51 -17.58 -6.15
CA LEU A 228 -33.04 -16.85 -5.00
C LEU A 228 -34.51 -17.25 -4.78
N ALA A 229 -34.87 -17.52 -3.54
CA ALA A 229 -36.21 -18.04 -3.20
C ALA A 229 -37.34 -17.01 -3.38
N GLY A 230 -37.03 -15.71 -3.45
CA GLY A 230 -38.00 -14.61 -3.52
C GLY A 230 -38.51 -14.23 -4.92
N GLY A 231 -38.09 -14.91 -5.98
CA GLY A 231 -38.39 -14.54 -7.38
C GLY A 231 -37.78 -13.18 -7.81
N GLU A 232 -37.89 -12.79 -9.07
CA GLU A 232 -37.31 -11.53 -9.61
C GLU A 232 -37.93 -10.25 -9.01
N ILE A 233 -39.10 -10.33 -8.39
CA ILE A 233 -39.89 -9.17 -7.93
C ILE A 233 -39.33 -8.57 -6.62
N THR A 234 -38.58 -9.33 -5.82
CA THR A 234 -38.03 -8.87 -4.52
C THR A 234 -36.50 -8.79 -4.48
N THR A 235 -35.83 -8.93 -5.63
CA THR A 235 -34.37 -9.00 -5.72
C THR A 235 -33.74 -7.66 -6.08
N SER A 236 -32.84 -7.19 -5.22
CA SER A 236 -31.94 -6.06 -5.50
C SER A 236 -30.64 -6.57 -6.13
N THR A 237 -30.17 -5.90 -7.19
CA THR A 237 -28.92 -6.27 -7.88
C THR A 237 -27.96 -5.08 -7.93
N ALA A 238 -26.71 -5.31 -7.56
CA ALA A 238 -25.63 -4.35 -7.70
C ALA A 238 -24.52 -4.95 -8.59
N PRO A 239 -24.00 -4.21 -9.57
CA PRO A 239 -22.89 -4.67 -10.40
C PRO A 239 -21.59 -4.74 -9.58
N PHE A 240 -20.78 -5.76 -9.84
CA PHE A 240 -19.40 -5.78 -9.33
C PHE A 240 -18.57 -4.69 -10.02
N ILE A 241 -17.62 -4.12 -9.28
CA ILE A 241 -16.62 -3.20 -9.84
C ILE A 241 -15.80 -3.98 -10.88
N LYS A 242 -15.67 -3.42 -12.08
CA LYS A 242 -14.80 -3.98 -13.12
C LYS A 242 -13.35 -3.69 -12.73
N THR A 243 -12.60 -4.76 -12.52
CA THR A 243 -11.17 -4.75 -12.23
C THR A 243 -10.41 -5.28 -13.44
N SER A 244 -9.25 -4.71 -13.73
CA SER A 244 -8.25 -5.34 -14.59
C SER A 244 -7.73 -6.62 -13.90
N PRO A 245 -7.31 -7.67 -14.64
CA PRO A 245 -6.65 -8.83 -14.03
C PRO A 245 -5.41 -8.50 -13.20
N ASP A 246 -4.80 -7.33 -13.45
CA ASP A 246 -3.61 -6.86 -12.75
C ASP A 246 -3.91 -6.01 -11.50
N ASP A 247 -5.19 -5.71 -11.20
CA ASP A 247 -5.54 -4.94 -10.01
C ASP A 247 -5.47 -5.84 -8.76
N ASP A 248 -4.92 -5.34 -7.65
CA ASP A 248 -4.90 -6.04 -6.34
C ASP A 248 -6.29 -6.47 -5.86
N GLY A 249 -7.34 -5.79 -6.33
CA GLY A 249 -8.74 -6.08 -6.03
C GLY A 249 -9.40 -7.12 -6.93
N SER A 250 -8.72 -7.61 -7.97
CA SER A 250 -9.29 -8.44 -9.04
C SER A 250 -9.74 -9.83 -8.57
N ASN A 251 -9.13 -10.33 -7.51
CA ASN A 251 -9.47 -11.61 -6.89
C ASN A 251 -10.76 -11.56 -6.06
N TYR A 252 -11.25 -10.36 -5.74
CA TYR A 252 -12.39 -10.13 -4.85
C TYR A 252 -13.68 -9.79 -5.61
N TYR A 253 -14.83 -10.06 -4.96
CA TYR A 253 -16.13 -9.55 -5.38
C TYR A 253 -16.35 -8.15 -4.81
N LEU A 254 -15.82 -7.14 -5.50
CA LEU A 254 -15.89 -5.75 -5.08
C LEU A 254 -17.24 -5.12 -5.45
N LEU A 255 -17.86 -4.44 -4.50
CA LEU A 255 -19.10 -3.69 -4.69
C LEU A 255 -18.85 -2.20 -4.45
N SER A 256 -19.45 -1.34 -5.28
CA SER A 256 -19.38 0.10 -5.07
C SER A 256 -20.53 0.57 -4.17
N LEU A 257 -20.16 1.26 -3.09
CA LEU A 257 -21.06 1.73 -2.05
C LEU A 257 -21.26 3.24 -2.18
N ASP A 258 -22.50 3.67 -2.37
CA ASP A 258 -22.86 5.09 -2.46
C ASP A 258 -22.99 5.73 -1.08
N ALA A 259 -23.64 5.02 -0.17
CA ALA A 259 -23.85 5.49 1.19
C ALA A 259 -24.18 4.37 2.17
N ILE A 260 -23.89 4.64 3.45
CA ILE A 260 -24.42 3.91 4.60
C ILE A 260 -25.30 4.89 5.38
N ARG A 261 -26.53 4.50 5.70
CA ARG A 261 -27.44 5.29 6.54
C ARG A 261 -27.83 4.51 7.78
N ALA A 262 -28.03 5.20 8.89
CA ALA A 262 -28.65 4.71 10.12
C ALA A 262 -29.90 5.56 10.37
N GLY A 263 -31.07 5.04 10.02
CA GLY A 263 -32.29 5.84 9.97
C GLY A 263 -32.11 7.03 9.01
N ASN A 264 -32.31 8.25 9.52
CA ASN A 264 -32.10 9.48 8.74
C ASN A 264 -30.65 9.99 8.72
N THR A 265 -29.76 9.38 9.52
CA THR A 265 -28.37 9.84 9.64
C THR A 265 -27.50 9.16 8.59
N THR A 266 -26.74 9.94 7.82
CA THR A 266 -25.75 9.39 6.87
C THR A 266 -24.44 9.10 7.60
N ILE A 267 -24.01 7.84 7.58
CA ILE A 267 -22.80 7.34 8.24
C ILE A 267 -21.57 7.49 7.33
N ALA A 268 -21.71 7.18 6.04
CA ALA A 268 -20.62 7.19 5.07
C ALA A 268 -21.15 7.51 3.67
N THR A 269 -20.32 8.08 2.82
CA THR A 269 -20.58 8.35 1.39
C THR A 269 -19.48 7.79 0.51
N ALA A 270 -19.69 7.69 -0.80
CA ALA A 270 -18.69 7.22 -1.76
C ALA A 270 -17.33 7.95 -1.67
N GLN A 271 -17.32 9.22 -1.23
CA GLN A 271 -16.11 10.02 -1.02
C GLN A 271 -15.27 9.58 0.19
N SER A 272 -15.84 8.79 1.11
CA SER A 272 -15.19 8.32 2.35
C SER A 272 -14.62 6.89 2.27
N GLY A 273 -14.64 6.27 1.08
CA GLY A 273 -14.24 4.87 0.85
C GLY A 273 -15.40 4.04 0.32
N GLY A 274 -15.70 4.17 -0.97
CA GLY A 274 -16.86 3.58 -1.63
C GLY A 274 -16.69 2.14 -2.13
N ILE A 275 -15.74 1.36 -1.59
CA ILE A 275 -15.54 -0.05 -1.98
C ILE A 275 -15.88 -0.96 -0.80
N LEU A 276 -16.80 -1.90 -1.03
CA LEU A 276 -17.17 -2.94 -0.09
C LEU A 276 -16.64 -4.30 -0.57
N VAL A 277 -15.99 -5.02 0.33
CA VAL A 277 -15.52 -6.40 0.12
C VAL A 277 -16.41 -7.34 0.94
N MET A 278 -16.94 -8.39 0.31
CA MET A 278 -17.70 -9.41 1.01
C MET A 278 -16.78 -10.48 1.58
N HIS A 279 -16.92 -10.75 2.89
CA HIS A 279 -16.09 -11.72 3.61
C HIS A 279 -16.95 -12.62 4.51
N THR A 280 -16.62 -13.91 4.61
CA THR A 280 -17.33 -14.87 5.48
C THR A 280 -16.50 -15.44 6.62
N VAL A 281 -15.18 -15.18 6.63
CA VAL A 281 -14.27 -15.59 7.71
C VAL A 281 -14.23 -14.55 8.84
N SER A 282 -14.62 -13.29 8.57
CA SER A 282 -14.73 -12.29 9.64
C SER A 282 -16.11 -12.40 10.30
N PRO A 283 -16.20 -12.66 11.62
CA PRO A 283 -17.47 -12.67 12.33
C PRO A 283 -18.03 -11.25 12.57
N PHE A 284 -17.28 -10.20 12.22
CA PHE A 284 -17.64 -8.79 12.39
C PHE A 284 -17.57 -8.05 11.05
N SER A 285 -18.40 -7.02 10.89
CA SER A 285 -18.22 -6.06 9.81
C SER A 285 -17.19 -5.01 10.20
N LEU A 286 -16.40 -4.55 9.24
CA LEU A 286 -15.37 -3.53 9.46
C LEU A 286 -15.71 -2.28 8.67
N LEU A 287 -15.58 -1.13 9.33
CA LEU A 287 -15.74 0.18 8.70
C LEU A 287 -14.43 0.96 8.79
N VAL A 288 -14.16 1.79 7.77
CA VAL A 288 -13.14 2.84 7.85
C VAL A 288 -13.41 3.71 9.07
N ASP A 289 -12.35 4.23 9.70
CA ASP A 289 -12.47 4.86 11.02
C ASP A 289 -13.46 6.04 11.04
N SER A 290 -13.50 6.84 9.98
CA SER A 290 -14.45 7.95 9.82
C SER A 290 -15.90 7.48 9.83
N ALA A 291 -16.23 6.47 9.01
CA ALA A 291 -17.55 5.84 8.95
C ALA A 291 -17.90 5.17 10.28
N TYR A 292 -16.95 4.48 10.92
CA TYR A 292 -17.18 3.83 12.20
C TYR A 292 -17.52 4.84 13.31
N ARG A 293 -16.82 5.99 13.38
CA ARG A 293 -17.14 7.05 14.35
C ARG A 293 -18.56 7.61 14.14
N ALA A 294 -18.95 7.83 12.89
CA ALA A 294 -20.30 8.29 12.55
C ALA A 294 -21.36 7.24 12.93
N PHE A 295 -21.11 5.96 12.64
CA PHE A 295 -21.94 4.84 13.08
C PHE A 295 -22.07 4.81 14.61
N LYS A 296 -20.95 4.90 15.34
CA LYS A 296 -20.92 4.85 16.81
C LYS A 296 -21.76 5.97 17.41
N LYS A 297 -21.64 7.18 16.87
CA LYS A 297 -22.43 8.34 17.28
C LYS A 297 -23.93 8.12 17.01
N ALA A 298 -24.29 7.77 15.78
CA ALA A 298 -25.69 7.60 15.37
C ALA A 298 -26.42 6.52 16.19
N VAL A 299 -25.76 5.37 16.42
CA VAL A 299 -26.34 4.31 17.24
C VAL A 299 -26.48 4.73 18.70
N THR A 300 -25.46 5.39 19.27
CA THR A 300 -25.51 5.86 20.67
C THR A 300 -26.66 6.83 20.90
N GLU A 301 -26.84 7.80 19.99
CA GLU A 301 -27.94 8.77 20.05
C GLU A 301 -29.31 8.07 19.97
N ALA A 302 -29.46 7.07 19.10
CA ALA A 302 -30.72 6.40 18.87
C ALA A 302 -31.16 5.40 19.98
N VAL A 303 -30.21 4.72 20.64
CA VAL A 303 -30.54 3.68 21.64
C VAL A 303 -30.81 4.20 23.06
N GLY A 304 -30.72 5.51 23.26
CA GLY A 304 -31.01 6.18 24.54
C GLY A 304 -30.13 7.40 24.83
N GLY A 305 -29.12 7.69 23.99
CA GLY A 305 -28.30 8.89 24.12
C GLY A 305 -27.65 9.02 25.50
N ALA A 306 -27.79 10.19 26.13
CA ALA A 306 -27.26 10.45 27.47
C ALA A 306 -27.91 9.58 28.57
N ALA A 307 -29.14 9.08 28.36
CA ALA A 307 -29.83 8.22 29.32
C ALA A 307 -29.33 6.75 29.28
N ALA A 308 -28.66 6.36 28.19
CA ALA A 308 -28.07 5.03 28.01
C ALA A 308 -26.63 5.16 27.47
N PRO A 309 -25.69 5.68 28.28
CA PRO A 309 -24.33 5.91 27.81
C PRO A 309 -23.63 4.58 27.45
N PRO A 310 -22.76 4.59 26.44
CA PRO A 310 -21.96 3.42 26.11
C PRO A 310 -21.02 3.09 27.28
N MET A 311 -20.73 1.81 27.45
CA MET A 311 -19.82 1.33 28.48
C MET A 311 -18.43 1.96 28.33
N ALA A 312 -17.89 2.48 29.44
CA ALA A 312 -16.54 3.05 29.46
C ALA A 312 -15.46 2.00 29.15
N THR A 313 -15.68 0.75 29.57
CA THR A 313 -14.79 -0.40 29.33
C THR A 313 -15.58 -1.54 28.71
N PRO A 314 -15.80 -1.52 27.38
CA PRO A 314 -16.51 -2.58 26.70
C PRO A 314 -15.69 -3.89 26.69
N PRO A 315 -16.35 -5.07 26.70
CA PRO A 315 -15.68 -6.35 26.54
C PRO A 315 -14.99 -6.43 25.18
N GLN A 316 -13.74 -6.89 25.15
CA GLN A 316 -13.02 -7.12 23.88
C GLN A 316 -13.69 -8.26 23.09
N PRO A 317 -13.68 -8.21 21.74
CA PRO A 317 -13.08 -7.20 20.87
C PRO A 317 -13.98 -5.97 20.59
N PHE A 318 -15.11 -5.84 21.27
CA PHE A 318 -16.11 -4.81 20.99
C PHE A 318 -15.68 -3.42 21.49
N ASP A 319 -16.09 -2.37 20.78
CA ASP A 319 -15.82 -0.97 21.14
C ASP A 319 -17.09 -0.17 21.48
N LEU A 320 -18.25 -0.62 21.02
CA LEU A 320 -19.52 -0.01 21.36
C LEU A 320 -20.40 -1.05 22.03
N CYS A 321 -20.61 -0.91 23.33
CA CYS A 321 -21.46 -1.77 24.13
C CYS A 321 -22.32 -0.97 25.09
N PHE A 322 -23.49 -1.50 25.42
CA PHE A 322 -24.47 -0.91 26.32
C PHE A 322 -24.95 -1.95 27.33
N LYS A 323 -25.07 -1.55 28.60
CA LYS A 323 -25.72 -2.38 29.62
C LYS A 323 -27.23 -2.30 29.43
N LYS A 324 -27.92 -3.46 29.33
CA LYS A 324 -29.37 -3.49 29.12
C LYS A 324 -30.16 -2.86 30.28
N ALA A 325 -29.64 -2.99 31.51
CA ALA A 325 -30.25 -2.39 32.69
C ALA A 325 -30.11 -0.85 32.76
N ALA A 326 -29.29 -0.24 31.90
CA ALA A 326 -28.97 1.19 31.91
C ALA A 326 -29.73 1.96 30.81
N GLY A 327 -31.04 1.75 30.68
CA GLY A 327 -31.90 2.51 29.76
C GLY A 327 -31.74 2.20 28.27
N PHE A 328 -30.94 1.19 27.91
CA PHE A 328 -30.76 0.75 26.52
C PHE A 328 -32.03 0.12 25.94
N SER A 329 -32.44 0.57 24.75
CA SER A 329 -33.48 -0.09 23.96
C SER A 329 -32.97 -0.47 22.58
N ARG A 330 -32.94 -1.77 22.27
CA ARG A 330 -32.66 -2.26 20.91
C ARG A 330 -33.76 -1.83 19.93
N ALA A 331 -34.99 -1.65 20.38
CA ALA A 331 -36.12 -1.30 19.53
C ALA A 331 -36.03 0.11 18.93
N THR A 332 -35.28 1.01 19.58
CA THR A 332 -35.04 2.38 19.08
C THR A 332 -33.76 2.49 18.25
N ALA A 333 -32.96 1.42 18.19
CA ALA A 333 -31.79 1.38 17.33
C ALA A 333 -32.23 1.44 15.84
N PRO A 334 -31.48 2.14 14.97
CA PRO A 334 -31.87 2.33 13.59
C PRO A 334 -31.57 1.11 12.72
N ASP A 335 -32.37 0.89 11.68
CA ASP A 335 -31.94 0.04 10.58
C ASP A 335 -30.73 0.68 9.88
N LEU A 336 -29.73 -0.15 9.55
CA LEU A 336 -28.61 0.27 8.72
C LEU A 336 -28.93 -0.03 7.25
N VAL A 337 -28.89 0.99 6.40
CA VAL A 337 -29.18 0.85 4.96
C VAL A 337 -27.91 1.11 4.17
N PHE A 338 -27.41 0.07 3.50
CA PHE A 338 -26.28 0.13 2.59
C PHE A 338 -26.81 0.29 1.17
N THR A 339 -26.53 1.42 0.53
CA THR A 339 -26.96 1.71 -0.86
C THR A 339 -25.79 1.56 -1.82
N PHE A 340 -26.01 0.85 -2.92
CA PHE A 340 -24.97 0.50 -3.90
C PHE A 340 -25.16 1.21 -5.24
N GLN A 341 -24.06 1.48 -5.95
CA GLN A 341 -24.09 2.12 -7.27
C GLN A 341 -24.78 1.25 -8.32
N GLY A 342 -25.42 1.88 -9.31
CA GLY A 342 -25.79 1.24 -10.57
C GLY A 342 -27.11 0.47 -10.61
N GLY A 343 -28.05 0.72 -9.69
CA GLY A 343 -29.39 0.10 -9.81
C GLY A 343 -30.37 0.27 -8.64
N GLY A 344 -30.11 1.15 -7.66
CA GLY A 344 -31.03 1.35 -6.52
C GLY A 344 -31.05 0.20 -5.51
N ALA A 345 -30.10 -0.75 -5.60
CA ALA A 345 -29.98 -1.83 -4.64
C ALA A 345 -29.65 -1.28 -3.24
N ALA A 346 -30.47 -1.67 -2.27
CA ALA A 346 -30.26 -1.35 -0.86
C ALA A 346 -30.28 -2.64 -0.03
N LEU A 347 -29.31 -2.79 0.87
CA LEU A 347 -29.27 -3.83 1.88
C LEU A 347 -29.62 -3.21 3.24
N THR A 348 -30.76 -3.62 3.79
CA THR A 348 -31.21 -3.20 5.12
C THR A 348 -30.78 -4.23 6.16
N VAL A 349 -30.00 -3.79 7.15
CA VAL A 349 -29.50 -4.60 8.26
C VAL A 349 -30.18 -4.12 9.56
N PRO A 350 -31.10 -4.92 10.12
CA PRO A 350 -31.83 -4.51 11.32
C PRO A 350 -30.96 -4.59 12.58
N PRO A 351 -31.32 -3.85 13.66
CA PRO A 351 -30.62 -3.84 14.94
C PRO A 351 -30.23 -5.19 15.51
N ALA A 352 -31.11 -6.19 15.39
CA ALA A 352 -30.85 -7.53 15.90
C ALA A 352 -29.66 -8.24 15.22
N LYS A 353 -29.20 -7.77 14.06
CA LYS A 353 -28.07 -8.34 13.30
C LYS A 353 -26.74 -7.69 13.65
N TYR A 354 -26.72 -6.42 14.05
CA TYR A 354 -25.49 -5.70 14.36
C TYR A 354 -25.33 -5.35 15.85
N LEU A 355 -26.39 -5.37 16.68
CA LEU A 355 -26.31 -5.27 18.15
C LEU A 355 -26.56 -6.64 18.77
N ILE A 356 -25.48 -7.36 19.10
CA ILE A 356 -25.54 -8.72 19.62
C ILE A 356 -25.43 -8.73 21.15
N ASP A 357 -26.08 -9.72 21.78
CA ASP A 357 -25.97 -9.91 23.22
C ASP A 357 -24.67 -10.64 23.57
N VAL A 358 -23.92 -10.09 24.53
CA VAL A 358 -22.59 -10.54 24.98
C VAL A 358 -22.60 -10.65 26.51
N GLY A 359 -21.77 -11.54 27.06
CA GLY A 359 -21.71 -11.87 28.49
C GLY A 359 -22.50 -13.13 28.83
N GLU A 360 -22.13 -13.81 29.92
CA GLU A 360 -22.74 -15.07 30.36
C GLU A 360 -24.26 -14.93 30.60
N GLU A 361 -24.68 -13.82 31.19
CA GLU A 361 -26.08 -13.49 31.44
C GLU A 361 -26.75 -12.76 30.27
N LYS A 362 -26.04 -12.52 29.15
CA LYS A 362 -26.51 -11.73 28.00
C LYS A 362 -27.05 -10.35 28.41
N ASP A 363 -26.49 -9.76 29.46
CA ASP A 363 -26.89 -8.48 30.07
C ASP A 363 -26.36 -7.26 29.31
N THR A 364 -25.45 -7.48 28.35
CA THR A 364 -24.73 -6.45 27.61
C THR A 364 -25.03 -6.60 26.12
N ALA A 365 -25.36 -5.50 25.44
CA ALA A 365 -25.55 -5.46 23.99
C ALA A 365 -24.37 -4.74 23.33
N CYS A 366 -23.66 -5.41 22.43
CA CYS A 366 -22.48 -4.87 21.75
C CYS A 366 -22.65 -4.81 20.23
N ALA A 367 -22.06 -3.79 19.60
CA ALA A 367 -22.04 -3.66 18.15
C ALA A 367 -21.03 -4.63 17.51
N ALA A 368 -21.49 -5.53 16.65
CA ALA A 368 -20.68 -6.43 15.82
C ALA A 368 -20.13 -5.74 14.55
N ILE A 369 -19.90 -4.43 14.65
CA ILE A 369 -19.25 -3.60 13.63
C ILE A 369 -18.07 -2.94 14.35
N LEU A 370 -16.87 -2.99 13.77
CA LEU A 370 -15.64 -2.47 14.39
C LEU A 370 -14.93 -1.48 13.45
N SER A 371 -14.08 -0.62 14.04
CA SER A 371 -13.17 0.23 13.26
C SER A 371 -11.99 -0.57 12.75
N MET A 372 -11.64 -0.40 11.48
CA MET A 372 -10.40 -0.95 10.92
C MET A 372 -9.15 -0.48 11.65
N ALA A 373 -9.16 0.73 12.24
CA ALA A 373 -8.02 1.25 13.01
C ALA A 373 -7.75 0.47 14.31
N ARG A 374 -8.71 -0.36 14.78
CA ARG A 374 -8.60 -1.14 16.02
C ARG A 374 -7.94 -2.50 15.81
N LEU A 375 -7.88 -3.00 14.57
CA LEU A 375 -7.17 -4.24 14.25
C LEU A 375 -5.67 -4.15 14.58
N ASN A 376 -5.08 -2.94 14.52
CA ASN A 376 -3.72 -2.65 14.97
C ASN A 376 -3.47 -2.81 16.49
N ARG A 377 -4.51 -3.07 17.30
CA ARG A 377 -4.41 -3.10 18.78
C ARG A 377 -4.89 -4.39 19.44
N THR A 378 -5.54 -5.31 18.72
CA THR A 378 -6.19 -6.51 19.31
C THR A 378 -5.42 -7.82 19.12
N GLY A 379 -4.21 -7.81 18.55
CA GLY A 379 -3.42 -9.05 18.33
C GLY A 379 -3.99 -9.98 17.26
N LEU A 380 -4.84 -9.48 16.36
CA LEU A 380 -5.36 -10.20 15.19
C LEU A 380 -4.45 -9.95 13.97
N GLU A 381 -3.13 -10.00 14.15
CA GLU A 381 -2.13 -9.44 13.22
C GLU A 381 -1.97 -10.20 11.89
N GLY A 382 -2.52 -11.40 11.71
CA GLY A 382 -2.52 -12.03 10.38
C GLY A 382 -3.78 -11.83 9.56
N VAL A 383 -4.76 -11.06 10.05
CA VAL A 383 -6.09 -11.02 9.43
C VAL A 383 -6.17 -10.07 8.23
N TRP A 384 -5.24 -9.11 8.04
CA TRP A 384 -5.34 -8.14 6.94
C TRP A 384 -3.99 -7.57 6.49
N SER A 385 -3.48 -8.00 5.33
CA SER A 385 -2.95 -7.04 4.35
C SER A 385 -4.17 -6.56 3.54
N SER A 386 -4.84 -5.52 4.02
CA SER A 386 -5.79 -4.80 3.16
C SER A 386 -5.01 -4.34 1.91
N PRO A 387 -5.61 -4.26 0.70
CA PRO A 387 -5.19 -3.21 -0.21
C PRO A 387 -5.39 -1.93 0.60
N THR A 388 -4.29 -1.37 1.11
CA THR A 388 -4.28 -0.18 1.94
C THR A 388 -5.25 0.80 1.28
N ALA A 389 -6.39 1.09 1.93
CA ALA A 389 -7.34 2.01 1.34
C ALA A 389 -6.54 3.29 1.02
N ARG A 390 -6.44 3.63 -0.26
CA ARG A 390 -5.71 4.83 -0.69
C ARG A 390 -6.28 5.97 0.15
N PRO A 391 -5.47 6.68 0.95
CA PRO A 391 -5.99 7.74 1.79
C PRO A 391 -6.74 8.74 0.90
N GLY A 392 -7.75 9.38 1.48
CA GLY A 392 -8.29 10.60 0.89
C GLY A 392 -7.14 11.56 0.56
N GLY A 393 -7.36 12.47 -0.39
CA GLY A 393 -6.32 13.37 -0.83
C GLY A 393 -5.71 14.16 0.33
N VAL A 394 -4.38 14.18 0.43
CA VAL A 394 -3.63 14.92 1.45
C VAL A 394 -2.93 16.09 0.80
N THR A 395 -3.02 17.26 1.44
CA THR A 395 -2.33 18.47 1.03
C THR A 395 -1.37 18.87 2.15
N VAL A 396 -0.11 19.08 1.79
CA VAL A 396 0.98 19.40 2.71
C VAL A 396 1.57 20.75 2.31
N PRO A 397 1.50 21.78 3.18
CA PRO A 397 2.15 23.05 2.92
C PRO A 397 3.66 22.89 2.79
N VAL A 398 4.22 23.50 1.76
CA VAL A 398 5.64 23.51 1.42
C VAL A 398 6.11 24.94 1.41
N HIS A 399 7.24 25.24 2.06
CA HIS A 399 7.84 26.55 2.00
C HIS A 399 9.33 26.43 1.71
N PHE A 400 9.90 27.49 1.14
CA PHE A 400 11.32 27.60 0.94
C PHE A 400 12.01 28.03 2.24
N SER A 401 13.04 27.30 2.65
CA SER A 401 13.86 27.61 3.82
C SER A 401 15.33 27.57 3.44
N GLN A 402 15.98 28.74 3.49
CA GLN A 402 17.39 29.00 3.16
C GLN A 402 17.83 28.57 1.75
N ALA A 403 17.86 27.27 1.48
CA ALA A 403 18.32 26.68 0.23
C ALA A 403 17.39 25.58 -0.32
N PHE A 404 16.43 25.09 0.46
CA PHE A 404 15.61 23.92 0.11
C PHE A 404 14.13 24.13 0.41
N TYR A 405 13.29 23.37 -0.29
CA TYR A 405 11.86 23.29 0.00
C TYR A 405 11.64 22.26 1.12
N VAL A 406 10.95 22.71 2.18
CA VAL A 406 10.74 21.92 3.39
C VAL A 406 9.25 21.79 3.72
N VAL A 407 8.92 20.72 4.42
CA VAL A 407 7.60 20.47 5.03
C VAL A 407 7.74 20.41 6.54
N ASN A 408 6.72 20.90 7.24
CA ASN A 408 6.62 20.76 8.68
C ASN A 408 5.66 19.61 9.00
N LEU A 409 6.10 18.69 9.86
CA LEU A 409 5.35 17.55 10.34
C LEU A 409 5.55 17.40 11.85
N THR A 410 4.74 16.55 12.48
CA THR A 410 4.95 16.18 13.87
C THR A 410 5.06 14.68 14.02
N ILE A 411 5.94 14.23 14.91
CA ILE A 411 6.17 12.81 15.22
C ILE A 411 5.96 12.59 16.72
N GLY A 412 5.28 11.50 17.08
CA GLY A 412 5.19 11.02 18.44
C GLY A 412 3.94 11.43 19.22
N THR A 413 3.83 10.88 20.43
CA THR A 413 2.76 11.20 21.38
C THR A 413 3.35 11.50 22.78
N PRO A 414 3.38 12.77 23.23
CA PRO A 414 2.85 13.97 22.54
C PRO A 414 3.62 14.33 21.25
N PRO A 415 3.00 15.06 20.31
CA PRO A 415 3.64 15.41 19.03
C PRO A 415 4.86 16.30 19.22
N GLN A 416 5.99 15.93 18.60
CA GLN A 416 7.24 16.69 18.55
C GLN A 416 7.43 17.26 17.14
N PRO A 417 7.81 18.54 16.99
CA PRO A 417 7.91 19.18 15.69
C PRO A 417 9.15 18.72 14.92
N VAL A 418 8.98 18.48 13.62
CA VAL A 418 10.04 18.12 12.68
C VAL A 418 9.87 18.97 11.42
N SER A 419 10.96 19.55 10.93
CA SER A 419 10.99 20.29 9.66
C SER A 419 11.93 19.57 8.70
N ALA A 420 11.43 19.08 7.57
CA ALA A 420 12.16 18.14 6.72
C ALA A 420 12.22 18.60 5.27
N ILE A 421 13.39 18.45 4.63
CA ILE A 421 13.56 18.70 3.19
C ILE A 421 12.73 17.69 2.39
N ILE A 422 12.01 18.15 1.37
CA ILE A 422 11.35 17.25 0.42
C ILE A 422 12.42 16.67 -0.49
N ASP A 423 12.53 15.35 -0.54
CA ASP A 423 13.48 14.64 -1.39
C ASP A 423 12.76 13.66 -2.33
N ILE A 424 12.53 14.09 -3.57
CA ILE A 424 11.87 13.28 -4.61
C ILE A 424 12.65 12.00 -4.94
N GLY A 425 13.98 12.00 -4.82
CA GLY A 425 14.81 10.80 -4.98
C GLY A 425 15.01 10.01 -3.68
N GLY A 426 14.54 10.55 -2.55
CA GLY A 426 14.85 10.06 -1.21
C GLY A 426 14.14 8.74 -0.87
N GLU A 427 14.90 7.82 -0.28
CA GLU A 427 14.47 6.44 -0.02
C GLU A 427 13.58 6.25 1.20
N LEU A 428 13.56 7.22 2.12
CA LEU A 428 12.80 7.12 3.36
C LEU A 428 12.52 8.50 3.95
N VAL A 429 11.51 8.55 4.83
CA VAL A 429 11.38 9.63 5.80
C VAL A 429 12.39 9.41 6.91
N TRP A 430 13.14 10.44 7.30
CA TRP A 430 14.06 10.36 8.44
C TRP A 430 14.27 11.72 9.12
N THR A 431 14.64 11.68 10.40
CA THR A 431 14.96 12.85 11.24
C THR A 431 16.08 12.50 12.23
N GLN A 432 16.82 13.50 12.72
CA GLN A 432 17.81 13.26 13.77
C GLN A 432 17.15 13.02 15.13
N CYS A 433 17.65 11.99 15.82
CA CYS A 433 17.13 11.60 17.12
C CYS A 433 18.10 11.94 18.26
N ALA A 434 17.55 12.31 19.41
CA ALA A 434 18.33 12.60 20.61
C ALA A 434 19.06 11.35 21.13
N GLN A 435 18.39 10.20 21.07
CA GLN A 435 18.92 8.93 21.52
C GLN A 435 20.04 8.46 20.61
N HIS A 436 21.21 8.25 21.21
CA HIS A 436 22.39 7.72 20.53
C HIS A 436 22.96 8.62 19.43
N CYS A 437 22.59 9.92 19.38
CA CYS A 437 23.25 10.88 18.51
C CYS A 437 24.77 10.92 18.82
N ARG A 438 25.57 10.48 17.85
CA ARG A 438 27.05 10.49 17.91
C ARG A 438 27.64 11.60 17.05
N ARG A 439 27.03 11.83 15.89
CA ARG A 439 27.45 12.85 14.92
C ARG A 439 26.22 13.44 14.23
N CYS A 440 25.58 14.40 14.87
CA CYS A 440 24.41 15.09 14.33
C CYS A 440 24.79 16.46 13.80
N PHE A 441 24.20 16.86 12.68
CA PHE A 441 24.32 18.21 12.15
C PHE A 441 23.48 19.20 12.95
N LYS A 442 23.78 20.49 12.79
CA LYS A 442 22.99 21.56 13.39
C LYS A 442 21.64 21.70 12.68
N GLN A 443 20.57 21.78 13.46
CA GLN A 443 19.18 21.97 13.02
C GLN A 443 18.48 23.00 13.92
N ASP A 444 17.40 23.61 13.42
CA ASP A 444 16.71 24.70 14.13
C ASP A 444 15.75 24.19 15.20
N LEU A 445 15.09 23.06 14.93
CA LEU A 445 14.18 22.40 15.88
C LEU A 445 14.93 21.41 16.78
N PRO A 446 14.41 21.07 17.98
CA PRO A 446 15.00 20.03 18.81
C PRO A 446 15.11 18.67 18.11
N LEU A 447 16.10 17.87 18.49
CA LEU A 447 16.21 16.47 18.05
C LEU A 447 14.97 15.70 18.50
N PHE A 448 14.51 14.74 17.69
CA PHE A 448 13.38 13.89 18.06
C PHE A 448 13.78 12.99 19.24
N ASP A 449 13.07 13.12 20.36
CA ASP A 449 13.28 12.31 21.55
C ASP A 449 12.35 11.08 21.49
N THR A 450 12.93 9.91 21.17
CA THR A 450 12.19 8.65 21.09
C THR A 450 11.61 8.21 22.44
N ASN A 451 12.22 8.60 23.56
CA ASN A 451 11.75 8.27 24.91
C ASN A 451 10.61 9.18 25.36
N ALA A 452 10.54 10.40 24.83
CA ALA A 452 9.45 11.33 25.09
C ALA A 452 8.15 10.95 24.35
N SER A 453 8.20 10.04 23.37
CA SER A 453 7.02 9.55 22.65
C SER A 453 6.53 8.21 23.20
N SER A 454 5.29 8.20 23.71
CA SER A 454 4.63 6.99 24.19
C SER A 454 4.25 6.00 23.07
N THR A 455 4.15 6.49 21.84
CA THR A 455 3.76 5.71 20.65
C THR A 455 4.95 5.25 19.80
N PHE A 456 6.17 5.68 20.13
CA PHE A 456 7.38 5.21 19.45
C PHE A 456 7.60 3.72 19.68
N ARG A 457 7.86 2.98 18.61
CA ARG A 457 8.24 1.57 18.67
C ARG A 457 9.47 1.35 17.77
N PRO A 458 10.62 0.90 18.32
CA PRO A 458 11.77 0.57 17.50
C PRO A 458 11.44 -0.62 16.59
N GLU A 459 11.95 -0.59 15.36
CA GLU A 459 11.74 -1.68 14.41
C GLU A 459 12.72 -2.83 14.72
N PRO A 460 12.23 -4.07 14.92
CA PRO A 460 13.09 -5.22 15.12
C PRO A 460 13.76 -5.67 13.82
N CYS A 461 14.94 -6.27 13.92
CA CYS A 461 15.71 -6.74 12.77
C CYS A 461 14.99 -7.78 11.88
N GLY A 462 14.18 -8.65 12.48
CA GLY A 462 13.35 -9.62 11.76
C GLY A 462 11.99 -9.07 11.32
N GLY A 463 11.72 -7.78 11.53
CA GLY A 463 10.47 -7.15 11.13
C GLY A 463 10.44 -6.84 9.63
N ALA A 464 9.25 -6.93 9.04
CA ALA A 464 9.04 -6.75 7.59
C ALA A 464 9.55 -5.40 7.06
N VAL A 465 9.43 -4.33 7.85
CA VAL A 465 9.96 -3.00 7.50
C VAL A 465 11.48 -3.06 7.41
N CYS A 466 12.15 -3.71 8.37
CA CYS A 466 13.60 -3.88 8.33
C CYS A 466 14.05 -4.70 7.13
N GLU A 467 13.33 -5.79 6.82
CA GLU A 467 13.63 -6.67 5.69
C GLU A 467 13.56 -5.97 4.34
N SER A 468 12.72 -4.94 4.24
CA SER A 468 12.59 -4.13 3.02
C SER A 468 13.76 -3.19 2.76
N ILE A 469 14.70 -3.04 3.69
CA ILE A 469 15.83 -2.11 3.59
C ILE A 469 17.05 -2.86 3.04
N PRO A 470 17.53 -2.52 1.83
CA PRO A 470 18.65 -3.22 1.20
C PRO A 470 19.96 -3.10 1.99
N THR A 471 20.16 -1.95 2.65
CA THR A 471 21.35 -1.60 3.44
C THR A 471 21.10 -1.76 4.95
N ARG A 472 20.19 -2.66 5.34
CA ARG A 472 19.88 -2.90 6.76
C ARG A 472 21.12 -3.38 7.52
N SER A 473 21.30 -2.85 8.72
CA SER A 473 22.30 -3.35 9.66
C SER A 473 21.63 -3.86 10.93
N CYS A 474 22.09 -4.99 11.43
CA CYS A 474 21.54 -5.63 12.61
C CYS A 474 22.67 -5.94 13.59
N ALA A 475 22.51 -5.49 14.83
CA ALA A 475 23.45 -5.81 15.90
C ALA A 475 22.94 -7.02 16.70
N GLY A 476 23.72 -8.11 16.74
CA GLY A 476 23.41 -9.34 17.48
C GLY A 476 22.42 -10.29 16.79
N ASP A 477 22.26 -11.49 17.36
CA ASP A 477 21.49 -12.63 16.81
C ASP A 477 19.97 -12.39 16.79
N GLY A 478 19.48 -11.57 15.87
CA GLY A 478 18.06 -11.47 15.49
C GLY A 478 17.13 -10.64 16.40
N GLY A 479 17.58 -10.27 17.61
CA GLY A 479 16.82 -9.41 18.55
C GLY A 479 17.19 -7.92 18.52
N GLY A 480 18.10 -7.51 17.63
CA GLY A 480 18.61 -6.14 17.53
C GLY A 480 17.61 -5.14 16.93
N ALA A 481 17.82 -3.86 17.22
CA ALA A 481 17.13 -2.77 16.53
C ALA A 481 17.61 -2.70 15.07
N CYS A 482 16.67 -2.54 14.14
CA CYS A 482 16.96 -2.38 12.73
C CYS A 482 17.74 -1.10 12.49
N GLY A 483 18.96 -1.22 12.00
CA GLY A 483 19.77 -0.11 11.53
C GLY A 483 19.55 0.13 10.04
N TYR A 484 19.69 1.38 9.62
CA TYR A 484 19.70 1.75 8.20
C TYR A 484 20.92 2.59 7.87
N GLU A 485 21.32 2.52 6.61
CA GLU A 485 22.30 3.39 5.99
C GLU A 485 21.69 3.95 4.70
N ALA A 486 21.59 5.27 4.60
CA ALA A 486 21.06 5.95 3.44
C ALA A 486 22.10 6.91 2.87
N SER A 487 22.30 6.83 1.55
CA SER A 487 23.07 7.81 0.79
C SER A 487 22.12 8.90 0.31
N THR A 488 22.32 10.13 0.81
CA THR A 488 21.51 11.29 0.40
C THR A 488 22.33 12.17 -0.54
N SER A 489 21.67 13.15 -1.19
CA SER A 489 22.34 14.20 -1.96
C SER A 489 23.32 15.06 -1.12
N PHE A 490 23.24 14.98 0.22
CA PHE A 490 24.06 15.73 1.17
C PHE A 490 25.19 14.90 1.80
N GLY A 491 25.24 13.60 1.51
CA GLY A 491 26.17 12.65 2.12
C GLY A 491 25.44 11.50 2.80
N ARG A 492 26.21 10.65 3.47
CA ARG A 492 25.65 9.46 4.12
C ARG A 492 25.06 9.78 5.49
N THR A 493 23.92 9.16 5.79
CA THR A 493 23.32 9.12 7.12
C THR A 493 23.06 7.68 7.56
N VAL A 494 23.31 7.40 8.83
CA VAL A 494 23.04 6.10 9.46
C VAL A 494 22.22 6.29 10.71
N GLY A 495 21.34 5.33 10.98
CA GLY A 495 20.40 5.43 12.07
C GLY A 495 19.72 4.11 12.38
N ARG A 496 18.67 4.21 13.17
CA ARG A 496 17.77 3.09 13.48
C ARG A 496 16.41 3.35 12.89
N ILE A 497 15.70 2.31 12.50
CA ILE A 497 14.31 2.42 12.05
C ILE A 497 13.40 2.32 13.27
N GLY A 498 12.42 3.20 13.30
CA GLY A 498 11.35 3.19 14.27
C GLY A 498 10.03 3.48 13.59
N THR A 499 8.95 3.18 14.30
CA THR A 499 7.59 3.48 13.87
C THR A 499 6.91 4.33 14.92
N ASP A 500 6.21 5.38 14.50
CA ASP A 500 5.50 6.27 15.42
C ASP A 500 4.32 6.97 14.72
N ALA A 501 3.51 7.67 15.49
CA ALA A 501 2.44 8.53 15.04
C ALA A 501 3.01 9.77 14.34
N VAL A 502 2.73 9.94 13.05
CA VAL A 502 3.16 11.07 12.23
C VAL A 502 1.93 11.82 11.73
N ALA A 503 1.90 13.14 11.95
CA ALA A 503 0.91 14.02 11.34
C ALA A 503 1.61 14.92 10.30
N ILE A 504 1.08 14.92 9.08
CA ILE A 504 1.64 15.66 7.95
C ILE A 504 0.52 16.32 7.13
N GLY A 505 0.62 17.64 6.93
CA GLY A 505 -0.39 18.40 6.20
C GLY A 505 -1.80 18.23 6.76
N THR A 506 -2.78 18.06 5.87
CA THR A 506 -4.18 17.80 6.22
C THR A 506 -4.47 16.33 6.58
N ALA A 507 -3.46 15.45 6.57
CA ALA A 507 -3.66 14.05 6.87
C ALA A 507 -4.06 13.82 8.33
N ALA A 508 -4.92 12.82 8.55
CA ALA A 508 -5.03 12.23 9.88
C ALA A 508 -3.69 11.62 10.29
N THR A 509 -3.38 11.66 11.58
CA THR A 509 -2.15 11.06 12.12
C THR A 509 -2.06 9.57 11.72
N ALA A 510 -1.01 9.22 10.99
CA ALA A 510 -0.74 7.89 10.49
C ALA A 510 0.45 7.28 11.23
N ARG A 511 0.53 5.95 11.30
CA ARG A 511 1.70 5.28 11.88
C ARG A 511 2.70 5.00 10.77
N LEU A 512 3.82 5.73 10.73
CA LEU A 512 4.84 5.61 9.69
C LEU A 512 6.13 5.03 10.27
N ALA A 513 6.83 4.25 9.46
CA ALA A 513 8.22 3.88 9.65
C ALA A 513 9.13 5.02 9.17
N PHE A 514 10.14 5.37 9.95
CA PHE A 514 11.09 6.41 9.61
C PHE A 514 12.48 6.11 10.19
N GLY A 515 13.48 6.72 9.57
CA GLY A 515 14.85 6.72 10.03
C GLY A 515 15.05 7.69 11.19
N CYS A 516 15.54 7.14 12.30
CA CYS A 516 16.00 7.86 13.47
C CYS A 516 17.53 7.96 13.38
N ALA A 517 18.01 9.06 12.76
CA ALA A 517 19.42 9.24 12.44
C ALA A 517 20.25 9.45 13.71
N VAL A 518 21.38 8.73 13.79
CA VAL A 518 22.30 8.77 14.93
C VAL A 518 23.69 9.28 14.54
N ALA A 519 24.04 9.19 13.25
CA ALA A 519 25.25 9.79 12.71
C ALA A 519 25.04 10.17 11.24
N SER A 520 25.48 11.37 10.87
CA SER A 520 25.42 11.90 9.51
C SER A 520 26.77 12.51 9.16
N GLU A 521 27.19 12.35 7.90
CA GLU A 521 28.45 12.92 7.38
C GLU A 521 28.37 14.42 7.07
N MET A 522 27.16 14.98 6.98
CA MET A 522 26.90 16.40 6.80
C MET A 522 27.01 17.16 8.13
N ASP A 523 27.49 18.41 8.07
CA ASP A 523 27.59 19.31 9.24
C ASP A 523 26.35 20.24 9.37
N THR A 524 25.56 20.38 8.30
CA THR A 524 24.33 21.19 8.24
C THR A 524 23.30 20.57 7.29
N MET A 525 22.02 20.81 7.57
CA MET A 525 20.92 20.67 6.60
C MET A 525 20.08 21.95 6.54
N TRP A 526 20.75 23.12 6.63
CA TRP A 526 20.13 24.45 6.50
C TRP A 526 18.91 24.64 7.42
N GLY A 527 19.07 24.24 8.68
CA GLY A 527 18.03 24.34 9.70
C GLY A 527 17.01 23.19 9.73
N SER A 528 16.95 22.36 8.69
CA SER A 528 16.08 21.19 8.64
C SER A 528 16.52 20.09 9.62
N SER A 529 15.58 19.28 10.09
CA SER A 529 15.78 18.12 10.97
C SER A 529 16.11 16.82 10.21
N GLY A 530 15.90 16.76 8.89
CA GLY A 530 16.07 15.56 8.08
C GLY A 530 15.38 15.69 6.71
N SER A 531 14.87 14.58 6.16
CA SER A 531 14.17 14.62 4.86
C SER A 531 12.93 13.73 4.81
N VAL A 532 11.98 14.12 3.97
CA VAL A 532 10.82 13.33 3.55
C VAL A 532 11.10 12.78 2.17
N GLY A 533 11.48 11.50 2.10
CA GLY A 533 11.70 10.78 0.85
C GLY A 533 10.40 10.45 0.13
N LEU A 534 10.34 10.73 -1.16
CA LEU A 534 9.24 10.39 -2.08
C LEU A 534 9.67 9.43 -3.19
N GLY A 535 10.88 8.85 -3.06
CA GLY A 535 11.45 7.92 -4.02
C GLY A 535 10.68 6.60 -4.17
N ARG A 536 11.17 5.74 -5.06
CA ARG A 536 10.52 4.49 -5.46
C ARG A 536 10.87 3.34 -4.51
N THR A 537 10.60 3.53 -3.22
CA THR A 537 10.90 2.57 -2.13
C THR A 537 9.71 2.40 -1.20
N ASN A 538 9.65 1.25 -0.50
CA ASN A 538 8.57 0.94 0.45
C ASN A 538 8.59 1.86 1.70
N LEU A 539 9.70 2.55 1.97
CA LEU A 539 9.83 3.49 3.09
C LEU A 539 9.62 4.95 2.69
N SER A 540 9.43 5.24 1.40
CA SER A 540 9.01 6.57 0.97
C SER A 540 7.66 6.94 1.58
N LEU A 541 7.42 8.24 1.75
CA LEU A 541 6.13 8.73 2.24
C LEU A 541 4.98 8.30 1.31
N ALA A 542 5.20 8.37 -0.01
CA ALA A 542 4.19 7.99 -0.99
C ALA A 542 3.79 6.51 -0.86
N ALA A 543 4.78 5.60 -0.73
CA ALA A 543 4.50 4.18 -0.57
C ALA A 543 3.84 3.84 0.77
N GLN A 544 4.33 4.40 1.89
CA GLN A 544 3.74 4.15 3.21
C GLN A 544 2.32 4.69 3.34
N MET A 545 1.99 5.73 2.57
CA MET A 545 0.63 6.27 2.44
C MET A 545 -0.19 5.57 1.35
N ASN A 546 0.33 4.55 0.67
CA ASN A 546 -0.29 3.94 -0.50
C ASN A 546 -0.83 4.95 -1.52
N ALA A 547 -0.05 5.99 -1.79
CA ALA A 547 -0.40 7.03 -2.74
C ALA A 547 -0.16 6.53 -4.16
N ALA A 548 -1.22 6.44 -4.96
CA ALA A 548 -1.15 6.12 -6.39
C ALA A 548 -0.40 7.18 -7.22
N ALA A 549 -0.42 8.40 -6.72
CA ALA A 549 0.18 9.56 -7.34
C ALA A 549 0.51 10.59 -6.27
N PHE A 550 1.49 11.43 -6.59
CA PHE A 550 1.74 12.67 -5.86
C PHE A 550 2.03 13.80 -6.85
N SER A 551 1.77 15.04 -6.45
CA SER A 551 2.14 16.20 -7.25
C SER A 551 2.63 17.33 -6.37
N TYR A 552 3.50 18.19 -6.88
CA TYR A 552 3.92 19.39 -6.19
C TYR A 552 4.06 20.56 -7.15
N CYS A 553 3.98 21.76 -6.60
CA CYS A 553 4.21 23.00 -7.32
C CYS A 553 5.08 23.86 -6.42
N LEU A 554 6.28 24.25 -6.85
CA LEU A 554 7.22 25.01 -6.00
C LEU A 554 7.07 26.51 -6.23
N ALA A 555 6.72 27.25 -5.18
CA ALA A 555 6.65 28.72 -5.22
C ALA A 555 8.06 29.35 -5.31
N PRO A 556 8.21 30.52 -5.95
CA PRO A 556 9.49 31.23 -6.02
C PRO A 556 10.06 31.55 -4.61
N PRO A 557 11.35 31.27 -4.35
CA PRO A 557 11.98 31.43 -3.04
C PRO A 557 11.86 32.83 -2.40
N ASP A 558 11.85 33.87 -3.22
CA ASP A 558 11.89 35.29 -2.85
C ASP A 558 10.52 35.88 -2.47
N THR A 559 9.44 35.15 -2.72
CA THR A 559 8.08 35.63 -2.44
C THR A 559 7.65 35.48 -0.97
N GLY A 560 8.35 34.64 -0.20
CA GLY A 560 7.94 34.26 1.17
C GLY A 560 6.61 33.50 1.24
N LYS A 561 6.03 33.13 0.09
CA LYS A 561 4.76 32.40 0.02
C LYS A 561 4.99 30.89 0.16
N SER A 562 4.01 30.22 0.76
CA SER A 562 3.94 28.76 0.75
C SER A 562 3.32 28.25 -0.54
N SER A 563 3.63 27.00 -0.84
CA SER A 563 3.08 26.19 -1.92
C SER A 563 2.66 24.84 -1.34
N ALA A 564 2.42 23.82 -2.17
CA ALA A 564 1.88 22.55 -1.69
C ALA A 564 2.46 21.30 -2.36
N LEU A 565 2.53 20.23 -1.56
CA LEU A 565 2.69 18.84 -1.96
C LEU A 565 1.33 18.16 -1.78
N PHE A 566 0.87 17.46 -2.81
CA PHE A 566 -0.40 16.75 -2.84
C PHE A 566 -0.13 15.24 -2.97
N LEU A 567 -0.80 14.44 -2.14
CA LEU A 567 -0.65 12.98 -2.11
C LEU A 567 -2.01 12.31 -2.35
N GLY A 568 -1.99 11.16 -3.04
CA GLY A 568 -3.19 10.36 -3.27
C GLY A 568 -4.22 11.10 -4.11
N ALA A 569 -5.49 11.11 -3.69
CA ALA A 569 -6.58 11.70 -4.48
C ALA A 569 -6.49 13.22 -4.69
N SER A 570 -5.64 13.92 -3.93
CA SER A 570 -5.35 15.36 -4.14
C SER A 570 -4.33 15.60 -5.24
N ALA A 571 -3.56 14.58 -5.64
CA ALA A 571 -2.54 14.70 -6.67
C ALA A 571 -3.17 14.88 -8.05
N LYS A 572 -3.35 16.13 -8.46
CA LYS A 572 -3.96 16.53 -9.73
C LYS A 572 -3.30 17.81 -10.23
N LEU A 573 -3.22 17.96 -11.54
CA LEU A 573 -2.80 19.20 -12.18
C LEU A 573 -3.90 20.27 -12.06
N ALA A 574 -3.52 21.51 -11.81
CA ALA A 574 -4.43 22.63 -11.62
C ALA A 574 -5.28 22.94 -12.86
N GLY A 575 -4.70 22.83 -14.06
CA GLY A 575 -5.33 23.03 -15.36
C GLY A 575 -6.17 21.85 -15.85
N ALA A 576 -6.44 20.85 -15.00
CA ALA A 576 -7.09 19.58 -15.35
C ALA A 576 -6.39 18.83 -16.51
N GLY A 577 -5.10 19.08 -16.73
CA GLY A 577 -4.27 18.44 -17.76
C GLY A 577 -4.44 18.98 -19.17
N LYS A 578 -5.18 20.08 -19.39
CA LYS A 578 -5.29 20.69 -20.72
C LYS A 578 -3.97 21.37 -21.10
N GLY A 579 -3.24 20.77 -22.04
CA GLY A 579 -1.95 21.29 -22.51
C GLY A 579 -0.76 20.86 -21.66
N ALA A 580 -0.95 19.93 -20.72
CA ALA A 580 0.15 19.34 -19.96
C ALA A 580 0.99 18.40 -20.85
N GLY A 581 2.32 18.45 -20.67
CA GLY A 581 3.23 17.48 -21.27
C GLY A 581 3.33 16.23 -20.39
N THR A 582 3.33 15.03 -20.98
CA THR A 582 3.47 13.76 -20.25
C THR A 582 4.58 12.91 -20.86
N THR A 583 5.47 12.40 -20.01
CA THR A 583 6.57 11.49 -20.41
C THR A 583 6.68 10.31 -19.44
N PRO A 584 7.03 9.11 -19.92
CA PRO A 584 7.22 7.94 -19.05
C PRO A 584 8.51 8.01 -18.23
N PHE A 585 8.54 7.27 -17.12
CA PHE A 585 9.78 6.98 -16.39
C PHE A 585 10.67 6.01 -17.18
N VAL A 586 11.98 6.19 -17.08
CA VAL A 586 12.98 5.28 -17.65
C VAL A 586 13.05 4.03 -16.79
N LYS A 587 12.95 2.86 -17.42
CA LYS A 587 13.24 1.56 -16.79
C LYS A 587 14.75 1.32 -16.83
N THR A 588 15.39 1.23 -15.68
CA THR A 588 16.82 0.95 -15.61
C THR A 588 17.08 -0.55 -15.61
N SER A 589 18.14 -0.99 -16.29
CA SER A 589 18.67 -2.36 -16.21
C SER A 589 19.69 -2.52 -15.07
N THR A 590 19.85 -1.49 -14.23
CA THR A 590 20.75 -1.51 -13.07
C THR A 590 20.24 -2.50 -12.03
N PRO A 591 21.13 -3.08 -11.20
CA PRO A 591 20.70 -3.96 -10.12
C PRO A 591 19.58 -3.35 -9.27
N PRO A 592 18.58 -4.16 -8.84
CA PRO A 592 17.63 -3.73 -7.83
C PRO A 592 18.40 -3.15 -6.64
N ASN A 593 18.00 -1.99 -6.14
CA ASN A 593 18.59 -1.29 -5.00
C ASN A 593 19.83 -0.40 -5.27
N SER A 594 20.16 -0.10 -6.53
CA SER A 594 21.06 1.03 -6.81
C SER A 594 20.35 2.37 -6.54
N GLY A 595 21.09 3.41 -6.13
CA GLY A 595 20.52 4.75 -5.89
C GLY A 595 19.70 5.27 -7.08
N LEU A 596 20.15 5.02 -8.32
CA LEU A 596 19.45 5.42 -9.55
C LEU A 596 18.13 4.66 -9.76
N SER A 597 18.06 3.37 -9.43
CA SER A 597 16.82 2.58 -9.57
C SER A 597 15.69 3.04 -8.64
N ARG A 598 16.02 3.80 -7.59
CA ARG A 598 15.09 4.30 -6.58
C ARG A 598 14.63 5.74 -6.83
N SER A 599 15.19 6.41 -7.84
CA SER A 599 14.84 7.77 -8.25
C SER A 599 13.88 7.80 -9.44
N TYR A 600 13.28 8.97 -9.70
CA TYR A 600 12.49 9.21 -10.91
C TYR A 600 13.39 9.70 -12.04
N LEU A 601 13.59 8.82 -13.02
CA LEU A 601 14.43 9.05 -14.18
C LEU A 601 13.58 9.27 -15.43
N LEU A 602 13.93 10.26 -16.23
CA LEU A 602 13.27 10.60 -17.48
C LEU A 602 14.28 10.54 -18.63
N ARG A 603 13.78 10.32 -19.84
CA ARG A 603 14.59 10.41 -21.06
C ARG A 603 14.47 11.81 -21.63
N LEU A 604 15.57 12.55 -21.60
CA LEU A 604 15.71 13.86 -22.22
C LEU A 604 16.28 13.66 -23.64
N GLU A 605 15.61 14.17 -24.65
CA GLU A 605 16.02 14.02 -26.05
C GLU A 605 16.82 15.22 -26.54
N ALA A 606 16.41 16.43 -26.14
CA ALA A 606 17.11 17.66 -26.49
C ALA A 606 16.84 18.79 -25.50
N ILE A 607 17.71 19.79 -25.53
CA ILE A 607 17.50 21.11 -24.90
C ILE A 607 17.50 22.16 -26.01
N ARG A 608 16.48 23.02 -26.07
CA ARG A 608 16.49 24.19 -26.95
C ARG A 608 16.75 25.45 -26.16
N ALA A 609 17.61 26.31 -26.71
CA ALA A 609 17.99 27.60 -26.14
C ALA A 609 17.99 28.64 -27.27
N GLY A 610 16.92 29.42 -27.38
CA GLY A 610 16.70 30.29 -28.54
C GLY A 610 16.65 29.48 -29.84
N ASN A 611 17.51 29.82 -30.81
CA ASN A 611 17.59 29.13 -32.10
C ASN A 611 18.45 27.84 -32.06
N ALA A 612 19.14 27.57 -30.95
CA ALA A 612 19.99 26.38 -30.82
C ALA A 612 19.17 25.18 -30.33
N THR A 613 19.40 24.02 -30.95
CA THR A 613 18.89 22.72 -30.47
C THR A 613 20.08 21.83 -30.12
N ILE A 614 20.18 21.43 -28.86
CA ILE A 614 21.27 20.63 -28.30
C ILE A 614 20.73 19.22 -28.08
N ALA A 615 21.13 18.29 -28.94
CA ALA A 615 20.71 16.89 -28.82
C ALA A 615 21.45 16.19 -27.67
N MET A 616 20.73 15.37 -26.91
CA MET A 616 21.34 14.59 -25.83
C MET A 616 22.15 13.42 -26.40
N PRO A 617 23.37 13.14 -25.89
CA PRO A 617 24.14 11.97 -26.30
C PRO A 617 23.45 10.68 -25.87
N GLN A 618 23.57 9.60 -26.64
CA GLN A 618 22.89 8.33 -26.31
C GLN A 618 23.23 7.79 -24.92
N SER A 619 24.47 7.96 -24.47
CA SER A 619 24.94 7.53 -23.14
C SER A 619 24.66 8.53 -22.01
N GLY A 620 24.03 9.68 -22.31
CA GLY A 620 23.78 10.77 -21.35
C GLY A 620 22.41 11.40 -21.47
N ASN A 621 21.45 10.69 -22.06
CA ASN A 621 20.07 11.16 -22.28
C ASN A 621 19.12 10.85 -21.12
N THR A 622 19.66 10.49 -19.96
CA THR A 622 18.87 10.23 -18.75
C THR A 622 19.01 11.41 -17.80
N ILE A 623 17.89 11.92 -17.32
CA ILE A 623 17.82 12.99 -16.33
C ILE A 623 17.01 12.54 -15.10
N MET A 624 17.55 12.77 -13.92
CA MET A 624 16.92 12.49 -12.63
C MET A 624 16.21 13.73 -12.11
N VAL A 625 14.95 13.60 -11.68
CA VAL A 625 14.23 14.71 -11.02
C VAL A 625 14.61 14.76 -9.55
N SER A 626 15.08 15.93 -9.09
CA SER A 626 15.54 16.12 -7.71
C SER A 626 15.05 17.45 -7.12
N THR A 627 14.57 17.41 -5.88
CA THR A 627 14.30 18.60 -5.06
C THR A 627 15.38 18.85 -4.01
N ALA A 628 16.21 17.84 -3.73
CA ALA A 628 17.37 17.90 -2.85
C ALA A 628 18.63 18.45 -3.56
N THR A 629 18.47 18.96 -4.79
CA THR A 629 19.51 19.64 -5.56
C THR A 629 18.92 20.94 -6.12
N PRO A 630 19.35 22.13 -5.67
CA PRO A 630 18.76 23.37 -6.14
C PRO A 630 19.03 23.63 -7.63
N VAL A 631 20.26 23.36 -8.06
CA VAL A 631 20.77 23.65 -9.39
C VAL A 631 20.69 22.41 -10.29
N THR A 632 20.21 22.57 -11.52
CA THR A 632 20.27 21.53 -12.56
C THR A 632 21.72 21.23 -12.93
N ALA A 633 22.06 19.94 -13.03
CA ALA A 633 23.38 19.47 -13.42
C ALA A 633 23.25 18.67 -14.73
N LEU A 634 23.97 19.03 -15.77
CA LEU A 634 23.92 18.38 -17.08
C LEU A 634 25.22 17.64 -17.35
N VAL A 635 25.16 16.59 -18.17
CA VAL A 635 26.38 15.95 -18.70
C VAL A 635 27.27 16.98 -19.41
N ASP A 636 28.58 16.90 -19.21
CA ASP A 636 29.52 17.98 -19.56
C ASP A 636 29.45 18.44 -21.02
N SER A 637 29.25 17.50 -21.96
CA SER A 637 29.12 17.82 -23.38
C SER A 637 27.90 18.69 -23.66
N VAL A 638 26.75 18.33 -23.08
CA VAL A 638 25.50 19.07 -23.21
C VAL A 638 25.60 20.42 -22.51
N TYR A 639 26.22 20.45 -21.32
CA TYR A 639 26.40 21.69 -20.57
C TYR A 639 27.25 22.70 -21.32
N ARG A 640 28.37 22.27 -21.90
CA ARG A 640 29.24 23.12 -22.72
C ARG A 640 28.48 23.74 -23.90
N ASP A 641 27.67 22.93 -24.58
CA ASP A 641 26.91 23.39 -25.74
C ASP A 641 25.77 24.33 -25.32
N LEU A 642 25.14 24.09 -24.16
CA LEU A 642 24.16 24.99 -23.54
C LEU A 642 24.78 26.34 -23.16
N ARG A 643 25.95 26.32 -22.50
CA ARG A 643 26.67 27.54 -22.13
C ARG A 643 26.95 28.41 -23.35
N LYS A 644 27.39 27.80 -24.44
CA LYS A 644 27.63 28.49 -25.70
C LYS A 644 26.34 29.10 -26.25
N ALA A 645 25.26 28.31 -26.34
CA ALA A 645 23.99 28.77 -26.86
C ALA A 645 23.41 29.95 -26.05
N VAL A 646 23.49 29.90 -24.72
CA VAL A 646 23.04 31.00 -23.85
C VAL A 646 23.91 32.23 -24.03
N ALA A 647 25.24 32.09 -24.09
CA ALA A 647 26.14 33.21 -24.32
C ALA A 647 25.91 33.89 -25.70
N ASP A 648 25.73 33.08 -26.74
CA ASP A 648 25.44 33.55 -28.09
C ASP A 648 24.09 34.30 -28.14
N ALA A 649 23.08 33.81 -27.41
CA ALA A 649 21.76 34.46 -27.32
C ALA A 649 21.79 35.78 -26.53
N VAL A 650 22.51 35.82 -25.41
CA VAL A 650 22.69 37.05 -24.62
C VAL A 650 23.48 38.11 -25.40
N GLY A 651 24.43 37.70 -26.25
CA GLY A 651 25.18 38.60 -27.12
C GLY A 651 26.18 39.51 -26.39
N ALA A 652 26.45 39.24 -25.11
CA ALA A 652 27.41 39.97 -24.28
C ALA A 652 28.55 39.05 -23.83
N ALA A 653 29.73 39.63 -23.63
CA ALA A 653 30.88 38.89 -23.12
C ALA A 653 30.60 38.40 -21.68
N PRO A 654 30.85 37.11 -21.37
CA PRO A 654 30.76 36.62 -20.00
C PRO A 654 31.71 37.37 -19.06
N VAL A 655 31.26 37.61 -17.83
CA VAL A 655 32.04 38.26 -16.77
C VAL A 655 32.52 37.24 -15.73
N PRO A 656 33.61 37.51 -15.00
CA PRO A 656 34.04 36.66 -13.90
C PRO A 656 32.93 36.49 -12.86
N PRO A 657 32.70 35.26 -12.37
CA PRO A 657 31.67 35.00 -11.39
C PRO A 657 32.06 35.65 -10.05
N PRO A 658 31.14 36.34 -9.36
CA PRO A 658 31.40 36.90 -8.04
C PRO A 658 31.49 35.80 -6.95
N VAL A 659 31.08 34.57 -7.25
CA VAL A 659 31.05 33.41 -6.35
C VAL A 659 31.65 32.19 -7.05
N GLN A 660 32.52 31.41 -6.37
CA GLN A 660 33.34 30.35 -6.97
C GLN A 660 32.60 29.17 -7.63
N ASN A 661 31.27 29.10 -7.53
CA ASN A 661 30.49 27.92 -7.95
C ASN A 661 29.71 28.10 -9.27
N TYR A 662 29.75 29.29 -9.86
CA TYR A 662 29.14 29.57 -11.17
C TYR A 662 30.23 29.82 -12.20
N ASP A 663 30.07 29.34 -13.42
CA ASP A 663 31.08 29.42 -14.47
C ASP A 663 30.58 30.11 -15.76
N LEU A 664 29.32 30.59 -15.75
CA LEU A 664 28.76 31.47 -16.78
C LEU A 664 27.92 32.59 -16.15
N CYS A 665 28.40 33.82 -16.28
CA CYS A 665 27.75 35.02 -15.74
C CYS A 665 27.82 36.19 -16.74
N PHE A 666 26.88 37.12 -16.64
CA PHE A 666 26.75 38.29 -17.51
C PHE A 666 26.42 39.54 -16.69
N PRO A 667 26.69 40.75 -17.21
CA PRO A 667 26.11 41.97 -16.65
C PRO A 667 24.58 41.87 -16.64
N LYS A 668 23.94 42.24 -15.53
CA LYS A 668 22.49 42.07 -15.32
C LYS A 668 21.65 42.77 -16.40
N ALA A 669 22.10 43.92 -16.87
CA ALA A 669 21.48 44.67 -17.97
C ALA A 669 21.44 43.88 -19.29
N SER A 670 22.52 43.17 -19.62
CA SER A 670 22.59 42.35 -20.83
C SER A 670 21.73 41.09 -20.71
N ALA A 671 21.74 40.46 -19.54
CA ALA A 671 21.07 39.19 -19.32
C ALA A 671 19.53 39.33 -19.32
N SER A 672 19.01 40.45 -18.81
CA SER A 672 17.56 40.71 -18.68
C SER A 672 16.81 40.87 -20.03
N GLY A 673 17.53 41.06 -21.14
CA GLY A 673 16.93 41.25 -22.47
C GLY A 673 17.39 40.26 -23.55
N GLY A 674 18.42 39.44 -23.29
CA GLY A 674 19.01 38.54 -24.28
C GLY A 674 18.94 37.04 -23.93
N ALA A 675 18.72 36.68 -22.66
CA ALA A 675 18.64 35.27 -22.27
C ALA A 675 17.33 34.63 -22.79
N PRO A 676 17.36 33.43 -23.41
CA PRO A 676 16.16 32.79 -23.95
C PRO A 676 15.49 31.88 -22.92
N ASP A 677 14.19 31.62 -23.07
CA ASP A 677 13.61 30.47 -22.38
C ASP A 677 14.26 29.17 -22.87
N LEU A 678 14.42 28.20 -21.97
CA LEU A 678 14.91 26.88 -22.32
C LEU A 678 13.73 25.93 -22.50
N VAL A 679 13.82 25.04 -23.49
CA VAL A 679 12.82 23.98 -23.69
C VAL A 679 13.49 22.63 -23.54
N LEU A 680 13.11 21.89 -22.51
CA LEU A 680 13.52 20.51 -22.27
C LEU A 680 12.55 19.59 -23.00
N ALA A 681 13.01 18.93 -24.06
CA ALA A 681 12.23 18.01 -24.86
C ALA A 681 12.45 16.56 -24.38
N PHE A 682 11.39 15.91 -23.93
CA PHE A 682 11.41 14.56 -23.39
C PHE A 682 10.87 13.53 -24.38
N GLN A 683 11.15 12.26 -24.08
CA GLN A 683 10.60 11.13 -24.83
C GLN A 683 9.09 11.23 -24.98
N GLY A 684 8.61 10.96 -26.20
CA GLY A 684 7.18 11.04 -26.52
C GLY A 684 6.69 12.44 -26.90
N GLY A 685 7.60 13.40 -27.03
CA GLY A 685 7.30 14.75 -27.54
C GLY A 685 6.78 15.72 -26.48
N ALA A 686 6.88 15.38 -25.19
CA ALA A 686 6.55 16.30 -24.11
C ALA A 686 7.64 17.37 -23.96
N GLU A 687 7.24 18.63 -23.88
CA GLU A 687 8.18 19.76 -23.81
C GLU A 687 7.92 20.62 -22.58
N MET A 688 8.94 20.77 -21.73
CA MET A 688 8.88 21.61 -20.53
C MET A 688 9.63 22.90 -20.79
N THR A 689 8.95 24.03 -20.66
CA THR A 689 9.56 25.36 -20.77
C THR A 689 10.12 25.77 -19.40
N VAL A 690 11.40 26.08 -19.34
CA VAL A 690 12.09 26.61 -18.17
C VAL A 690 12.36 28.10 -18.44
N PRO A 691 11.68 29.01 -17.73
CA PRO A 691 11.81 30.43 -18.00
C PRO A 691 13.18 30.96 -17.54
N VAL A 692 13.61 32.08 -18.11
CA VAL A 692 14.86 32.77 -17.74
C VAL A 692 15.02 32.94 -16.22
N SER A 693 13.95 33.33 -15.54
CA SER A 693 13.94 33.52 -14.08
C SER A 693 14.26 32.26 -13.26
N SER A 694 14.13 31.08 -13.85
CA SER A 694 14.36 29.79 -13.19
C SER A 694 15.78 29.25 -13.38
N TYR A 695 16.60 29.85 -14.26
CA TYR A 695 17.98 29.43 -14.46
C TYR A 695 19.00 30.57 -14.42
N LEU A 696 18.56 31.83 -14.47
CA LEU A 696 19.43 33.00 -14.40
C LEU A 696 19.15 33.76 -13.08
N PHE A 697 20.16 33.86 -12.22
CA PHE A 697 20.01 34.42 -10.86
C PHE A 697 20.91 35.62 -10.64
N ASP A 698 20.43 36.59 -9.87
CA ASP A 698 21.25 37.71 -9.40
C ASP A 698 22.32 37.20 -8.42
N ALA A 699 23.58 37.34 -8.81
CA ALA A 699 24.74 36.92 -8.02
C ALA A 699 25.40 38.09 -7.26
N GLY A 700 24.77 39.27 -7.25
CA GLY A 700 25.35 40.51 -6.74
C GLY A 700 26.32 41.16 -7.72
N ASN A 701 26.84 42.33 -7.36
CA ASN A 701 27.77 43.12 -8.19
C ASN A 701 27.28 43.35 -9.64
N ASP A 702 25.99 43.65 -9.80
CA ASP A 702 25.33 43.86 -11.10
C ASP A 702 25.55 42.70 -12.10
N THR A 703 25.68 41.48 -11.57
CA THR A 703 25.99 40.27 -12.33
C THR A 703 24.88 39.24 -12.17
N ALA A 704 24.44 38.66 -13.28
CA ALA A 704 23.50 37.55 -13.31
C ALA A 704 24.22 36.27 -13.78
N CYS A 705 24.06 35.17 -13.06
CA CYS A 705 24.75 33.90 -13.32
C CYS A 705 23.77 32.78 -13.68
N VAL A 706 24.20 31.89 -14.57
CA VAL A 706 23.46 30.69 -14.94
C VAL A 706 23.61 29.65 -13.84
N ALA A 707 22.50 29.26 -13.21
CA ALA A 707 22.42 28.18 -12.23
C ALA A 707 22.01 26.87 -12.89
N ILE A 708 22.82 26.47 -13.87
CA ILE A 708 22.89 25.15 -14.48
C ILE A 708 24.39 24.84 -14.57
N LEU A 709 24.81 23.64 -14.19
CA LEU A 709 26.23 23.27 -14.11
C LEU A 709 26.52 21.99 -14.89
N GLY A 710 27.80 21.77 -15.19
CA GLY A 710 28.30 20.50 -15.69
C GLY A 710 28.36 19.46 -14.57
N SER A 711 28.25 18.18 -14.93
CA SER A 711 28.25 17.08 -13.98
C SER A 711 29.27 15.98 -14.33
N PRO A 712 30.58 16.26 -14.16
CA PRO A 712 31.61 15.26 -14.39
C PRO A 712 31.49 14.07 -13.42
N ALA A 713 30.93 14.31 -12.23
CA ALA A 713 30.90 13.39 -11.10
C ALA A 713 29.73 12.37 -11.11
N LEU A 714 28.69 12.56 -11.94
CA LEU A 714 27.47 11.74 -11.92
C LEU A 714 27.43 10.61 -12.96
N GLY A 715 28.58 10.25 -13.54
CA GLY A 715 28.68 9.05 -14.38
C GLY A 715 27.79 9.03 -15.62
N GLY A 716 27.46 10.21 -16.17
CA GLY A 716 26.64 10.34 -17.38
C GLY A 716 25.14 10.56 -17.14
N VAL A 717 24.69 10.76 -15.90
CA VAL A 717 23.29 11.12 -15.58
C VAL A 717 23.17 12.62 -15.30
N SER A 718 22.16 13.26 -15.88
CA SER A 718 21.81 14.66 -15.57
C SER A 718 20.85 14.73 -14.38
N ILE A 719 20.76 15.87 -13.69
CA ILE A 719 19.80 16.14 -12.61
C ILE A 719 18.99 17.39 -12.99
N LEU A 720 17.66 17.30 -12.96
CA LEU A 720 16.77 18.45 -12.96
C LEU A 720 16.62 18.94 -11.51
N GLY A 721 17.18 20.11 -11.22
CA GLY A 721 17.16 20.73 -9.89
C GLY A 721 15.87 21.48 -9.58
N SER A 722 15.64 21.81 -8.30
CA SER A 722 14.38 22.43 -7.86
C SER A 722 14.16 23.84 -8.38
N LEU A 723 15.23 24.63 -8.62
CA LEU A 723 15.11 25.98 -9.17
C LEU A 723 14.49 25.98 -10.57
N GLN A 724 14.84 24.98 -11.39
CA GLN A 724 14.27 24.82 -12.73
C GLN A 724 12.86 24.19 -12.72
N GLN A 725 12.34 23.82 -11.54
CA GLN A 725 10.97 23.31 -11.34
C GLN A 725 10.02 24.36 -10.75
N VAL A 726 10.51 25.55 -10.40
CA VAL A 726 9.70 26.65 -9.86
C VAL A 726 8.63 27.07 -10.87
N ASN A 727 7.39 27.30 -10.39
CA ASN A 727 6.23 27.63 -11.21
C ASN A 727 5.86 26.58 -12.27
N ILE A 728 6.22 25.32 -12.01
CA ILE A 728 5.81 24.17 -12.78
C ILE A 728 5.09 23.22 -11.83
N HIS A 729 3.86 22.83 -12.16
CA HIS A 729 3.13 21.81 -11.41
C HIS A 729 3.49 20.44 -11.97
N LEU A 730 4.23 19.64 -11.20
CA LEU A 730 4.64 18.29 -11.59
C LEU A 730 3.74 17.24 -10.91
N LEU A 731 3.16 16.34 -11.70
CA LEU A 731 2.35 15.19 -11.27
C LEU A 731 3.08 13.89 -11.59
N PHE A 732 3.36 13.09 -10.56
CA PHE A 732 3.95 11.77 -10.64
C PHE A 732 2.83 10.74 -10.49
N ASP A 733 2.49 10.06 -11.58
CA ASP A 733 1.52 8.96 -11.60
C ASP A 733 2.28 7.64 -11.46
N LEU A 734 2.25 7.07 -10.25
CA LEU A 734 3.03 5.88 -9.90
C LEU A 734 2.41 4.62 -10.49
N ASP A 735 1.08 4.58 -10.64
CA ASP A 735 0.37 3.48 -11.29
C ASP A 735 0.69 3.43 -12.79
N LYS A 736 0.75 4.58 -13.46
CA LYS A 736 1.06 4.66 -14.90
C LYS A 736 2.55 4.72 -15.23
N GLU A 737 3.42 4.83 -14.24
CA GLU A 737 4.85 5.09 -14.41
C GLU A 737 5.15 6.32 -15.31
N THR A 738 4.44 7.43 -15.08
CA THR A 738 4.59 8.67 -15.88
C THR A 738 4.72 9.90 -15.02
N ILE A 739 5.36 10.94 -15.55
CA ILE A 739 5.29 12.31 -15.04
C ILE A 739 4.52 13.18 -16.03
N SER A 740 3.67 14.06 -15.50
CA SER A 740 3.01 15.12 -16.26
C SER A 740 3.36 16.48 -15.68
N PHE A 741 3.47 17.50 -16.51
CA PHE A 741 3.83 18.85 -16.05
C PHE A 741 3.11 19.94 -16.84
N GLU A 742 2.82 21.04 -16.17
CA GLU A 742 2.26 22.26 -16.76
C GLU A 742 2.79 23.52 -16.03
N PRO A 743 2.88 24.67 -16.71
CA PRO A 743 3.14 25.94 -16.03
C PRO A 743 2.01 26.30 -15.06
N ALA A 744 2.35 26.81 -13.88
CA ALA A 744 1.36 27.22 -12.88
C ALA A 744 1.89 28.33 -11.96
N ASP A 745 1.01 29.19 -11.45
CA ASP A 745 1.33 30.06 -10.31
C ASP A 745 1.28 29.22 -9.03
N CYS A 746 2.42 28.62 -8.67
CA CYS A 746 2.52 27.75 -7.50
C CYS A 746 2.27 28.50 -6.18
N SER A 747 2.33 29.83 -6.19
CA SER A 747 2.06 30.65 -5.01
C SER A 747 0.57 30.82 -4.72
N ALA A 748 -0.28 30.44 -5.68
CA ALA A 748 -1.74 30.42 -5.57
C ALA A 748 -2.31 29.00 -5.35
N LEU A 749 -1.44 27.97 -5.35
CA LEU A 749 -1.81 26.56 -5.16
C LEU A 749 -1.39 26.12 -3.75
N SER A 750 -2.34 26.17 -2.81
CA SER A 750 -2.14 25.85 -1.38
C SER A 750 -3.04 24.75 -0.86
#